data_AF-A0ABD3REI2-F1
#
_entry.id   AF-A0ABD3REI2-F1
#
_cell.length_a   1.000
_cell.length_b   1.000
_cell.length_c   1.000
_cell.angle_alpha   90.00
_cell.angle_beta   90.00
_cell.angle_gamma   90.00
#
_symmetry.space_group_name_H-M   'P 1'
#
loop_
_entity.id
_entity.type
_entity.pdbx_description
1 polymer ?
#
loop_
_entity_poly.entity_id
_entity_poly.type
_entity_poly.pdbx_seq_one_letter_code
_entity_poly.pdbx_strand_id
1 'polypeptide(L)'
;MSIKTKLDVSARDLLNHLRLPISHPLCGEDDGVGVYDESERENILSQIAAGTIFELPNINAAATATNTVTANAADTRVQLSQPSIGATSLLELHDHSISDALLTATNLSAPSLAMTELWLRLFAIFLGPLCLMYWVRHEFIAATKTTKTNRIETKKNQDSKVEEGDVTTAKEDTTMTMHFIICIVGLASSSVIFTDSLYVYEYGRWFGLYHFVLSSVMAVRCASSAPANYLYRFAISLIIAVTIIVYLRSDGGNAMKNVATAILHYPPFIFLERHLTLRFTNTAAAAIILESNDNPLPHIPHPGIDLPSINEGFYYSTNSLITTIVSNWPKSSRTYNIENGATPYLANGDQRTGIPFLVNSVEDQEYVRVWAQNQFDGEYFALDIAFPYSNRFIDDNATKEDDTEQKQHKNSMLVHDLTKPVYLLLHGLNGGSQEEFIKDMVKRRREEGSTVVVMIARGMMDTHLVTWNTFHGARTGDVDAAARVLRRGLTTLADAHNVRKRQLLAGVGYSTGGVILSNFVARSGQDCGTTPLIGSFKFNATPPAILIISYVILSALDAAMSISGGLDLRQQLNFKRSMRLWQPMLTHSWREDVLIGKNAKYYRDRLTRERFLGMLRATSLSDIDAQAIVTYNSFDNLLHYYSEMSAMGDREPEFELLGPSDSKSPRNKWGRIGNISIPFAFLMALDDPIVGWRTLGTTDLQGLVNSGSGKIMLLLTKAGGHVLYTHANSHRKGWPLGNNPAKYAWEWMNNAARDFIIAVDIATREAGYESL
;
A
#
# COMPACT_ATOMS: atom_id res chain seq x y z
N MET A 1 -1.37 34.59 5.74
CA MET A 1 -0.01 34.83 5.19
C MET A 1 0.18 33.95 3.97
N SER A 2 0.66 34.49 2.85
CA SER A 2 1.05 33.67 1.70
C SER A 2 2.29 32.86 2.07
N ILE A 3 2.42 31.60 1.62
CA ILE A 3 3.63 30.79 1.85
C ILE A 3 4.90 31.53 1.42
N LYS A 4 4.81 32.38 0.38
CA LYS A 4 5.93 33.24 -0.08
C LYS A 4 6.48 34.14 1.03
N THR A 5 5.67 34.59 1.98
CA THR A 5 6.12 35.46 3.08
C THR A 5 6.76 34.68 4.23
N LYS A 6 6.59 33.35 4.29
CA LYS A 6 7.20 32.48 5.32
C LYS A 6 8.59 31.98 4.93
N LEU A 7 8.98 32.05 3.66
CA LEU A 7 10.27 31.55 3.20
C LEU A 7 11.42 32.49 3.58
N ASP A 8 12.46 31.98 4.22
CA ASP A 8 13.72 32.66 4.43
C ASP A 8 14.52 32.81 3.11
N VAL A 9 15.58 33.63 3.15
CA VAL A 9 16.56 33.76 2.07
C VAL A 9 17.10 32.41 1.65
N SER A 10 17.48 31.53 2.59
CA SER A 10 18.03 30.20 2.27
C SER A 10 17.06 29.31 1.48
N ALA A 11 15.78 29.27 1.87
CA ALA A 11 14.75 28.50 1.17
C ALA A 11 14.40 29.10 -0.19
N ARG A 12 14.34 30.44 -0.28
CA ARG A 12 14.14 31.15 -1.55
C ARG A 12 15.28 30.90 -2.53
N ASP A 13 16.52 30.92 -2.05
CA ASP A 13 17.70 30.64 -2.87
C ASP A 13 17.62 29.22 -3.44
N LEU A 14 17.27 28.21 -2.65
CA LEU A 14 17.08 26.85 -3.18
C LEU A 14 16.05 26.85 -4.31
N LEU A 15 14.86 27.46 -4.12
CA LEU A 15 13.83 27.51 -5.15
C LEU A 15 14.31 28.24 -6.42
N ASN A 16 15.05 29.33 -6.28
CA ASN A 16 15.64 30.08 -7.39
C ASN A 16 16.66 29.22 -8.15
N HIS A 17 17.48 28.45 -7.44
CA HIS A 17 18.48 27.56 -8.01
C HIS A 17 17.87 26.32 -8.69
N LEU A 18 16.70 25.86 -8.22
CA LEU A 18 15.94 24.81 -8.92
C LEU A 18 15.37 25.28 -10.26
N ARG A 19 15.11 26.59 -10.41
CA ARG A 19 14.52 27.20 -11.62
C ARG A 19 13.20 26.55 -12.04
N LEU A 20 12.40 26.13 -11.06
CA LEU A 20 11.10 25.52 -11.30
C LEU A 20 9.98 26.54 -11.01
N PRO A 21 8.95 26.63 -11.88
CA PRO A 21 7.80 27.49 -11.64
C PRO A 21 6.94 26.99 -10.48
N ILE A 22 6.38 27.92 -9.71
CA ILE A 22 5.46 27.65 -8.59
C ILE A 22 4.03 27.44 -9.11
N SER A 23 3.65 28.16 -10.18
CA SER A 23 2.40 27.93 -10.91
C SER A 23 2.59 26.85 -11.98
N HIS A 24 1.52 26.10 -12.26
CA HIS A 24 1.55 25.15 -13.36
C HIS A 24 1.71 25.91 -14.69
N PRO A 25 2.69 25.57 -15.57
CA PRO A 25 2.97 26.35 -16.78
C PRO A 25 1.83 26.44 -17.79
N LEU A 26 0.84 25.55 -17.71
CA LEU A 26 -0.35 25.55 -18.60
C LEU A 26 -1.59 26.22 -17.98
N CYS A 27 -1.57 26.54 -16.69
CA CYS A 27 -2.66 27.31 -16.08
C CYS A 27 -2.33 28.80 -16.26
N GLY A 28 -3.22 29.57 -16.88
CA GLY A 28 -2.99 31.00 -17.09
C GLY A 28 -2.77 31.73 -15.78
N GLU A 29 -2.04 32.86 -15.80
CA GLU A 29 -1.80 33.67 -14.59
C GLU A 29 -3.10 34.23 -13.96
N ASP A 30 -4.22 34.20 -14.69
CA ASP A 30 -5.53 34.71 -14.27
C ASP A 30 -6.48 33.67 -13.63
N ASP A 31 -6.12 32.38 -13.60
CA ASP A 31 -6.95 31.36 -12.95
C ASP A 31 -6.62 31.33 -11.45
N GLY A 32 -6.99 32.40 -10.74
CA GLY A 32 -6.89 32.49 -9.30
C GLY A 32 -7.56 31.28 -8.66
N VAL A 33 -6.76 30.42 -8.01
CA VAL A 33 -7.13 29.23 -7.20
C VAL A 33 -8.64 29.00 -7.16
N GLY A 34 -9.16 28.34 -8.21
CA GLY A 34 -10.55 27.94 -8.30
C GLY A 34 -10.85 26.93 -7.20
N VAL A 35 -11.32 27.43 -6.06
CA VAL A 35 -12.26 26.68 -5.23
C VAL A 35 -13.42 26.37 -6.16
N TYR A 36 -13.64 25.09 -6.46
CA TYR A 36 -14.78 24.65 -7.27
C TYR A 36 -16.05 25.30 -6.71
N ASP A 37 -16.67 26.17 -7.52
CA ASP A 37 -17.91 26.84 -7.15
C ASP A 37 -19.05 25.82 -7.20
N GLU A 38 -19.62 25.53 -6.03
CA GLU A 38 -20.76 24.64 -5.86
C GLU A 38 -21.99 25.13 -6.68
N SER A 39 -22.05 26.43 -7.01
CA SER A 39 -23.08 27.02 -7.87
C SER A 39 -22.94 26.58 -9.34
N GLU A 40 -21.72 26.29 -9.80
CA GLU A 40 -21.46 25.84 -11.17
C GLU A 40 -21.90 24.38 -11.33
N ARG A 41 -21.72 23.55 -10.29
CA ARG A 41 -22.25 22.17 -10.22
C ARG A 41 -23.78 22.12 -10.32
N GLU A 42 -24.50 23.03 -9.67
CA GLU A 42 -25.97 23.14 -9.73
C GLU A 42 -26.46 23.62 -11.11
N ASN A 43 -25.78 24.59 -11.71
CA ASN A 43 -26.12 25.10 -13.05
C ASN A 43 -25.89 24.02 -14.14
N ILE A 44 -24.88 23.17 -13.96
CA ILE A 44 -24.57 22.02 -14.84
C ILE A 44 -25.64 20.92 -14.75
N LEU A 45 -26.16 20.63 -13.56
CA LEU A 45 -27.25 19.64 -13.39
C LEU A 45 -28.54 20.09 -14.10
N SER A 46 -28.78 21.41 -14.19
CA SER A 46 -29.94 21.95 -14.91
C SER A 46 -29.84 21.83 -16.44
N GLN A 47 -28.61 21.87 -16.99
CA GLN A 47 -28.37 21.79 -18.44
C GLN A 47 -28.34 20.35 -18.96
N ILE A 48 -27.97 19.37 -18.11
CA ILE A 48 -28.05 17.94 -18.42
C ILE A 48 -29.50 17.48 -18.63
N ALA A 49 -30.47 18.10 -17.94
CA ALA A 49 -31.89 17.84 -18.15
C ALA A 49 -32.41 18.27 -19.54
N ALA A 50 -31.64 19.04 -20.32
CA ALA A 50 -32.06 19.58 -21.62
C ALA A 50 -31.69 18.73 -22.85
N GLY A 51 -30.94 17.62 -22.70
CA GLY A 51 -30.94 16.50 -23.65
C GLY A 51 -30.49 16.75 -25.10
N THR A 52 -29.49 17.61 -25.36
CA THR A 52 -28.97 17.79 -26.72
C THR A 52 -27.45 17.62 -26.80
N ILE A 53 -26.98 16.67 -27.62
CA ILE A 53 -25.93 16.77 -28.67
C ILE A 53 -25.22 15.42 -28.90
N PHE A 54 -25.41 14.83 -30.08
CA PHE A 54 -24.51 13.89 -30.74
C PHE A 54 -24.46 14.27 -32.23
N GLU A 55 -23.40 14.93 -32.66
CA GLU A 55 -22.96 14.90 -34.07
C GLU A 55 -21.45 14.66 -34.08
N LEU A 56 -21.04 13.58 -34.75
CA LEU A 56 -19.65 13.19 -34.96
C LEU A 56 -19.15 13.79 -36.28
N PRO A 57 -17.90 14.29 -36.39
CA PRO A 57 -17.31 14.64 -37.68
C PRO A 57 -16.95 13.38 -38.48
N ASN A 58 -17.30 13.42 -39.76
CA ASN A 58 -17.08 12.38 -40.76
C ASN A 58 -15.60 12.26 -41.14
N ILE A 59 -14.95 11.15 -40.79
CA ILE A 59 -13.55 10.86 -41.12
C ILE A 59 -13.53 10.08 -42.45
N ASN A 60 -13.52 10.79 -43.57
CA ASN A 60 -13.20 10.24 -44.90
C ASN A 60 -12.70 11.35 -45.83
N ALA A 61 -11.53 11.92 -45.52
CA ALA A 61 -10.76 12.73 -46.46
C ALA A 61 -9.29 12.85 -46.02
N ALA A 62 -8.50 11.79 -46.18
CA ALA A 62 -7.05 11.89 -46.12
C ALA A 62 -6.40 10.76 -46.94
N ALA A 63 -6.58 10.83 -48.25
CA ALA A 63 -5.70 10.17 -49.20
C ALA A 63 -5.50 11.11 -50.39
N THR A 64 -4.24 11.27 -50.81
CA THR A 64 -3.73 11.98 -52.00
C THR A 64 -3.35 13.46 -51.80
N ALA A 65 -2.05 13.73 -51.62
CA ALA A 65 -1.29 14.68 -52.45
C ALA A 65 0.15 14.84 -51.95
N THR A 66 1.10 14.39 -52.77
CA THR A 66 2.51 14.77 -52.79
C THR A 66 2.70 16.02 -53.65
N ASN A 67 3.36 17.06 -53.12
CA ASN A 67 4.41 17.89 -53.75
C ASN A 67 4.44 19.34 -53.21
N THR A 68 5.64 19.76 -52.81
CA THR A 68 6.25 21.12 -52.82
C THR A 68 5.35 22.36 -52.94
N VAL A 69 5.41 23.28 -51.96
CA VAL A 69 5.64 24.74 -52.12
C VAL A 69 5.99 25.37 -50.75
N THR A 70 6.88 26.37 -50.80
CA THR A 70 7.40 27.29 -49.79
C THR A 70 6.38 28.23 -49.10
N ALA A 71 6.71 28.58 -47.85
CA ALA A 71 6.49 29.85 -47.12
C ALA A 71 5.08 30.31 -46.67
N ASN A 72 5.05 30.71 -45.39
CA ASN A 72 4.19 31.69 -44.70
C ASN A 72 2.69 31.38 -44.48
N ALA A 73 2.33 31.06 -43.23
CA ALA A 73 1.07 31.44 -42.56
C ALA A 73 1.25 31.17 -41.04
N ALA A 74 1.41 32.19 -40.19
CA ALA A 74 0.33 32.91 -39.51
C ALA A 74 -0.49 32.02 -38.56
N ASP A 75 -0.20 32.21 -37.27
CA ASP A 75 -0.88 31.64 -36.11
C ASP A 75 -2.41 31.73 -36.21
N THR A 76 -3.07 30.59 -36.16
CA THR A 76 -4.48 30.52 -35.76
C THR A 76 -4.63 29.30 -34.86
N ARG A 77 -4.25 29.47 -33.58
CA ARG A 77 -4.62 28.53 -32.52
C ARG A 77 -6.12 28.63 -32.30
N VAL A 78 -6.86 27.70 -32.89
CA VAL A 78 -8.25 27.43 -32.50
C VAL A 78 -8.21 26.84 -31.10
N GLN A 79 -8.61 27.65 -30.12
CA GLN A 79 -8.81 27.23 -28.73
C GLN A 79 -10.08 26.37 -28.69
N LEU A 80 -9.91 25.05 -28.84
CA LEU A 80 -10.97 24.08 -28.60
C LEU A 80 -11.32 24.09 -27.11
N SER A 81 -12.51 24.59 -26.79
CA SER A 81 -13.10 24.48 -25.45
C SER A 81 -13.14 23.00 -25.03
N GLN A 82 -12.52 22.68 -23.88
CA GLN A 82 -12.55 21.33 -23.33
C GLN A 82 -13.99 20.94 -22.97
N PRO A 83 -14.48 19.76 -23.40
CA PRO A 83 -15.79 19.29 -22.98
C PRO A 83 -15.74 18.87 -21.50
N SER A 84 -16.61 19.48 -20.69
CA SER A 84 -16.84 19.07 -19.31
C SER A 84 -17.64 17.76 -19.28
N ILE A 85 -17.21 16.80 -18.47
CA ILE A 85 -17.82 15.48 -18.34
C ILE A 85 -18.53 15.44 -16.98
N GLY A 86 -19.87 15.46 -17.00
CA GLY A 86 -20.68 15.16 -15.82
C GLY A 86 -20.57 13.68 -15.42
N ALA A 87 -20.99 13.35 -14.20
CA ALA A 87 -21.01 11.97 -13.72
C ALA A 87 -21.86 11.09 -14.65
N THR A 88 -21.22 10.17 -15.36
CA THR A 88 -21.89 9.24 -16.28
C THR A 88 -22.71 8.24 -15.47
N SER A 89 -23.99 8.05 -15.83
CA SER A 89 -24.83 7.05 -15.15
C SER A 89 -24.28 5.65 -15.39
N LEU A 90 -24.36 4.77 -14.38
CA LEU A 90 -23.94 3.36 -14.51
C LEU A 90 -24.67 2.67 -15.68
N LEU A 91 -25.92 3.04 -15.99
CA LEU A 91 -26.65 2.48 -17.14
C LEU A 91 -26.14 3.00 -18.48
N GLU A 92 -25.79 4.29 -18.57
CA GLU A 92 -25.21 4.87 -19.79
C GLU A 92 -23.86 4.22 -20.10
N LEU A 93 -23.08 3.89 -19.06
CA LEU A 93 -21.81 3.19 -19.20
C LEU A 93 -21.94 1.78 -19.80
N HIS A 94 -23.13 1.16 -19.69
CA HIS A 94 -23.41 -0.20 -20.14
C HIS A 94 -24.38 -0.25 -21.34
N ASP A 95 -24.58 0.84 -22.09
CA ASP A 95 -25.58 0.97 -23.18
C ASP A 95 -26.96 0.41 -22.77
N HIS A 96 -27.39 0.66 -21.54
CA HIS A 96 -28.65 0.16 -20.97
C HIS A 96 -28.77 -1.36 -20.82
N SER A 97 -27.66 -2.13 -20.92
CA SER A 97 -27.64 -3.56 -20.60
C SER A 97 -27.76 -3.81 -19.09
N ILE A 98 -28.93 -4.28 -18.64
CA ILE A 98 -29.20 -4.54 -17.22
C ILE A 98 -28.33 -5.70 -16.69
N SER A 99 -28.07 -6.74 -17.48
CA SER A 99 -27.22 -7.87 -17.06
C SER A 99 -25.78 -7.43 -16.81
N ASP A 100 -25.25 -6.57 -17.69
CA ASP A 100 -23.91 -6.00 -17.53
C ASP A 100 -23.84 -5.05 -16.34
N ALA A 101 -24.89 -4.26 -16.11
CA ALA A 101 -25.00 -3.41 -14.94
C ALA A 101 -25.05 -4.23 -13.64
N LEU A 102 -25.81 -5.34 -13.58
CA LEU A 102 -25.88 -6.24 -12.43
C LEU A 102 -24.56 -6.97 -12.16
N LEU A 103 -23.88 -7.43 -13.21
CA LEU A 103 -22.56 -8.05 -13.08
C LEU A 103 -21.54 -7.04 -12.56
N THR A 104 -21.52 -5.82 -13.12
CA THR A 104 -20.67 -4.74 -12.62
C THR A 104 -21.02 -4.39 -11.18
N ALA A 105 -22.29 -4.25 -10.81
CA ALA A 105 -22.72 -4.00 -9.44
C ALA A 105 -22.28 -5.11 -8.46
N THR A 106 -22.36 -6.38 -8.88
CA THR A 106 -21.89 -7.52 -8.09
C THR A 106 -20.38 -7.44 -7.87
N ASN A 107 -19.60 -7.16 -8.92
CA ASN A 107 -18.14 -7.00 -8.81
C ASN A 107 -17.76 -5.75 -8.01
N LEU A 108 -18.54 -4.67 -8.08
CA LEU A 108 -18.37 -3.47 -7.26
C LEU A 108 -18.66 -3.72 -5.77
N SER A 109 -19.46 -4.73 -5.44
CA SER A 109 -19.70 -5.15 -4.05
C SER A 109 -18.61 -6.08 -3.48
N ALA A 110 -17.79 -6.70 -4.34
CA ALA A 110 -16.74 -7.61 -3.92
C ALA A 110 -15.71 -6.97 -2.95
N PRO A 111 -15.26 -5.71 -3.15
CA PRO A 111 -14.44 -5.01 -2.16
C PRO A 111 -15.09 -4.91 -0.77
N SER A 112 -16.41 -4.69 -0.67
CA SER A 112 -17.11 -4.60 0.61
C SER A 112 -17.16 -5.95 1.34
N LEU A 113 -17.31 -7.05 0.59
CA LEU A 113 -17.26 -8.41 1.14
C LEU A 113 -15.83 -8.76 1.58
N ALA A 114 -14.83 -8.49 0.74
CA ALA A 114 -13.42 -8.67 1.07
C ALA A 114 -13.02 -7.83 2.30
N MET A 115 -13.56 -6.62 2.42
CA MET A 115 -13.39 -5.77 3.59
C MET A 115 -14.00 -6.37 4.85
N THR A 116 -15.23 -6.87 4.76
CA THR A 116 -15.89 -7.52 5.89
C THR A 116 -15.10 -8.74 6.35
N GLU A 117 -14.63 -9.56 5.40
CA GLU A 117 -13.76 -10.71 5.66
C GLU A 117 -12.45 -10.27 6.32
N LEU A 118 -11.78 -9.25 5.78
CA LEU A 118 -10.54 -8.70 6.31
C LEU A 118 -10.74 -8.16 7.73
N TRP A 119 -11.82 -7.41 7.99
CA TRP A 119 -12.14 -6.89 9.31
C TRP A 119 -12.34 -8.00 10.33
N LEU A 120 -13.12 -9.01 9.96
CA LEU A 120 -13.32 -10.16 10.81
C LEU A 120 -11.98 -10.84 11.12
N ARG A 121 -11.10 -11.01 10.12
CA ARG A 121 -9.75 -11.55 10.31
C ARG A 121 -8.91 -10.69 11.23
N LEU A 122 -8.82 -9.38 11.00
CA LEU A 122 -8.00 -8.46 11.81
C LEU A 122 -8.35 -8.53 13.29
N PHE A 123 -9.65 -8.62 13.60
CA PHE A 123 -10.16 -8.57 14.96
C PHE A 123 -10.53 -9.92 15.55
N ALA A 124 -10.45 -11.02 14.81
CA ALA A 124 -10.88 -12.34 15.25
C ALA A 124 -10.24 -12.74 16.59
N ILE A 125 -8.93 -12.49 16.73
CA ILE A 125 -8.18 -12.82 17.95
C ILE A 125 -8.66 -12.06 19.20
N PHE A 126 -9.31 -10.91 19.03
CA PHE A 126 -9.89 -10.14 20.13
C PHE A 126 -11.38 -10.47 20.31
N LEU A 127 -12.15 -10.44 19.22
CA LEU A 127 -13.60 -10.65 19.23
C LEU A 127 -13.96 -12.08 19.66
N GLY A 128 -13.23 -13.09 19.20
CA GLY A 128 -13.47 -14.49 19.56
C GLY A 128 -13.43 -14.71 21.08
N PRO A 129 -12.30 -14.43 21.75
CA PRO A 129 -12.20 -14.55 23.20
C PRO A 129 -13.17 -13.65 23.98
N LEU A 130 -13.41 -12.41 23.54
CA LEU A 130 -14.36 -11.51 24.20
C LEU A 130 -15.80 -12.03 24.14
N CYS A 131 -16.24 -12.52 22.98
CA CYS A 131 -17.56 -13.15 22.82
C CYS A 131 -17.68 -14.41 23.68
N LEU A 132 -16.62 -15.23 23.71
CA LEU A 132 -16.58 -16.42 24.56
C LEU A 132 -16.68 -16.08 26.05
N MET A 133 -15.92 -15.08 26.53
CA MET A 133 -16.00 -14.59 27.90
C MET A 133 -17.39 -14.05 28.22
N TYR A 134 -18.02 -13.33 27.28
CA TYR A 134 -19.39 -12.86 27.42
C TYR A 134 -20.37 -14.03 27.61
N TRP A 135 -20.28 -15.08 26.79
CA TRP A 135 -21.15 -16.26 26.94
C TRP A 135 -20.92 -17.00 28.26
N VAL A 136 -19.66 -17.18 28.67
CA VAL A 136 -19.34 -17.84 29.96
C VAL A 136 -19.93 -17.04 31.12
N ARG A 137 -19.77 -15.71 31.10
CA ARG A 137 -20.37 -14.82 32.10
C ARG A 137 -21.90 -14.93 32.09
N HIS A 138 -22.51 -14.95 30.91
CA HIS A 138 -23.97 -15.06 30.76
C HIS A 138 -24.51 -16.38 31.34
N GLU A 139 -23.88 -17.52 31.01
CA GLU A 139 -24.26 -18.82 31.57
C GLU A 139 -24.11 -18.85 33.10
N PHE A 140 -23.06 -18.25 33.64
CA PHE A 140 -22.87 -18.17 35.09
C PHE A 140 -23.98 -17.35 35.78
N ILE A 141 -24.37 -16.22 35.18
CA ILE A 141 -25.47 -15.39 35.68
C ILE A 141 -26.81 -16.15 35.58
N ALA A 142 -27.05 -16.86 34.48
CA ALA A 142 -28.26 -17.66 34.30
C ALA A 142 -28.35 -18.77 35.37
N ALA A 143 -27.27 -19.53 35.58
CA ALA A 143 -27.22 -20.60 36.57
C ALA A 143 -27.47 -20.08 38.01
N THR A 144 -26.91 -18.92 38.36
CA THR A 144 -27.12 -18.30 39.68
C THR A 144 -28.54 -17.75 39.85
N LYS A 145 -29.17 -17.22 38.78
CA LYS A 145 -30.57 -16.76 38.81
C LYS A 145 -31.55 -17.91 38.98
N THR A 146 -31.42 -19.00 38.22
CA THR A 146 -32.29 -20.20 38.36
C THR A 146 -32.29 -20.72 39.79
N THR A 147 -31.13 -20.69 40.45
CA THR A 147 -30.99 -21.10 41.86
C THR A 147 -31.74 -20.16 42.83
N LYS A 148 -31.75 -18.85 42.56
CA LYS A 148 -32.48 -17.87 43.39
C LYS A 148 -33.99 -17.86 43.12
N THR A 149 -34.42 -17.95 41.87
CA THR A 149 -35.84 -17.95 41.50
C THR A 149 -36.54 -19.19 42.06
N ASN A 150 -35.93 -20.38 41.95
CA ASN A 150 -36.47 -21.60 42.58
C ASN A 150 -36.63 -21.47 44.10
N ARG A 151 -35.81 -20.64 44.76
CA ARG A 151 -35.86 -20.35 46.21
C ARG A 151 -36.88 -19.26 46.58
N ILE A 152 -37.19 -18.36 45.66
CA ILE A 152 -38.15 -17.26 45.87
C ILE A 152 -39.56 -17.69 45.44
N GLU A 153 -39.73 -18.47 44.37
CA GLU A 153 -41.02 -19.03 43.97
C GLU A 153 -41.55 -20.03 45.01
N THR A 154 -40.67 -20.75 45.71
CA THR A 154 -41.07 -21.51 46.92
C THR A 154 -41.59 -20.62 48.06
N LYS A 155 -41.31 -19.31 48.06
CA LYS A 155 -41.82 -18.34 49.03
C LYS A 155 -42.97 -17.45 48.51
N LYS A 156 -43.03 -17.17 47.20
CA LYS A 156 -43.96 -16.20 46.59
C LYS A 156 -45.25 -16.82 46.06
N ASN A 157 -45.35 -18.16 46.01
CA ASN A 157 -46.61 -18.87 45.77
C ASN A 157 -47.67 -18.67 46.87
N GLN A 158 -47.47 -17.70 47.76
CA GLN A 158 -48.37 -17.37 48.83
C GLN A 158 -49.06 -16.01 48.68
N ASP A 159 -48.52 -15.06 47.90
CA ASP A 159 -49.15 -13.73 47.81
C ASP A 159 -48.98 -13.06 46.43
N SER A 160 -50.12 -12.64 45.90
CA SER A 160 -50.36 -11.55 44.93
C SER A 160 -50.16 -11.78 43.42
N LYS A 161 -51.30 -11.69 42.71
CA LYS A 161 -51.47 -11.37 41.28
C LYS A 161 -51.76 -9.88 41.17
N VAL A 162 -50.90 -9.07 40.55
CA VAL A 162 -51.25 -7.73 40.04
C VAL A 162 -50.49 -7.48 38.74
N GLU A 163 -51.21 -6.89 37.78
CA GLU A 163 -50.85 -6.61 36.39
C GLU A 163 -49.68 -5.60 36.26
N GLU A 164 -48.65 -5.99 35.52
CA GLU A 164 -47.59 -5.10 35.03
C GLU A 164 -47.18 -5.61 33.63
N GLY A 165 -47.88 -5.14 32.58
CA GLY A 165 -47.71 -5.65 31.22
C GLY A 165 -47.78 -4.51 30.21
N ASP A 166 -46.63 -3.95 29.85
CA ASP A 166 -46.39 -3.44 28.48
C ASP A 166 -44.94 -2.95 28.27
N VAL A 167 -44.26 -2.45 29.30
CA VAL A 167 -42.90 -1.87 29.15
C VAL A 167 -41.79 -2.94 29.08
N THR A 168 -42.07 -4.18 29.47
CA THR A 168 -41.07 -5.26 29.58
C THR A 168 -40.70 -5.88 28.23
N THR A 169 -41.60 -5.90 27.25
CA THR A 169 -41.43 -6.62 25.98
C THR A 169 -40.38 -5.99 25.05
N ALA A 170 -40.39 -4.67 24.88
CA ALA A 170 -39.43 -3.97 24.00
C ALA A 170 -37.96 -4.10 24.47
N LYS A 171 -37.75 -4.19 25.79
CA LYS A 171 -36.41 -4.37 26.37
C LYS A 171 -35.90 -5.80 26.17
N GLU A 172 -36.79 -6.78 26.18
CA GLU A 172 -36.47 -8.18 25.90
C GLU A 172 -36.04 -8.39 24.44
N ASP A 173 -36.74 -7.77 23.48
CA ASP A 173 -36.41 -7.88 22.04
C ASP A 173 -35.04 -7.29 21.69
N THR A 174 -34.71 -6.12 22.24
CA THR A 174 -33.39 -5.49 22.03
C THR A 174 -32.27 -6.35 22.62
N THR A 175 -32.51 -6.93 23.80
CA THR A 175 -31.55 -7.81 24.47
C THR A 175 -31.32 -9.07 23.65
N MET A 176 -32.39 -9.70 23.16
CA MET A 176 -32.32 -10.90 22.30
C MET A 176 -31.56 -10.63 20.99
N THR A 177 -31.80 -9.48 20.36
CA THR A 177 -31.09 -9.07 19.13
C THR A 177 -29.58 -8.89 19.38
N MET A 178 -29.18 -8.28 20.49
CA MET A 178 -27.75 -8.15 20.84
C MET A 178 -27.09 -9.51 21.09
N HIS A 179 -27.75 -10.44 21.80
CA HIS A 179 -27.20 -11.78 22.03
C HIS A 179 -27.01 -12.55 20.72
N PHE A 180 -27.97 -12.42 19.79
CA PHE A 180 -27.90 -12.99 18.46
C PHE A 180 -26.66 -12.48 17.69
N ILE A 181 -26.46 -11.16 17.66
CA ILE A 181 -25.31 -10.54 16.98
C ILE A 181 -23.99 -11.02 17.60
N ILE A 182 -23.86 -11.03 18.93
CA ILE A 182 -22.66 -11.50 19.63
C ILE A 182 -22.38 -12.98 19.30
N CYS A 183 -23.42 -13.81 19.23
CA CYS A 183 -23.29 -15.23 18.87
C CYS A 183 -22.75 -15.43 17.45
N ILE A 184 -23.30 -14.70 16.48
CA ILE A 184 -22.82 -14.74 15.09
C ILE A 184 -21.38 -14.25 15.01
N VAL A 185 -21.07 -13.08 15.60
CA VAL A 185 -19.73 -12.49 15.55
C VAL A 185 -18.70 -13.36 16.23
N GLY A 186 -18.99 -13.91 17.41
CA GLY A 186 -18.08 -14.79 18.13
C GLY A 186 -17.85 -16.12 17.41
N LEU A 187 -18.89 -16.70 16.82
CA LEU A 187 -18.78 -17.93 16.05
C LEU A 187 -18.02 -17.72 14.73
N ALA A 188 -18.28 -16.61 14.03
CA ALA A 188 -17.54 -16.22 12.85
C ALA A 188 -16.07 -15.95 13.17
N SER A 189 -15.78 -15.22 14.25
CA SER A 189 -14.42 -14.93 14.71
C SER A 189 -13.65 -16.21 15.08
N SER A 190 -14.27 -17.11 15.84
CA SER A 190 -13.65 -18.40 16.19
C SER A 190 -13.47 -19.30 14.98
N SER A 191 -14.39 -19.27 14.01
CA SER A 191 -14.24 -19.95 12.71
C SER A 191 -13.02 -19.44 11.96
N VAL A 192 -12.79 -18.12 11.97
CA VAL A 192 -11.61 -17.50 11.36
C VAL A 192 -10.34 -17.94 12.08
N ILE A 193 -10.26 -17.86 13.43
CA ILE A 193 -9.08 -18.34 14.17
C ILE A 193 -8.77 -19.82 13.84
N PHE A 194 -9.80 -20.62 13.64
CA PHE A 194 -9.68 -22.04 13.33
C PHE A 194 -9.24 -22.35 11.90
N THR A 195 -9.78 -21.64 10.91
CA THR A 195 -9.63 -21.96 9.49
C THR A 195 -8.59 -21.10 8.78
N ASP A 196 -8.32 -19.91 9.30
CA ASP A 196 -7.33 -19.01 8.74
C ASP A 196 -5.93 -19.56 8.99
N SER A 197 -5.24 -19.83 7.89
CA SER A 197 -3.94 -20.46 7.87
C SER A 197 -2.86 -19.64 8.62
N LEU A 198 -3.03 -18.33 8.74
CA LEU A 198 -2.09 -17.44 9.42
C LEU A 198 -2.24 -17.58 10.95
N TYR A 199 -3.48 -17.57 11.44
CA TYR A 199 -3.78 -17.85 12.85
C TYR A 199 -3.36 -19.26 13.24
N VAL A 200 -3.61 -20.22 12.36
CA VAL A 200 -3.18 -21.61 12.53
C VAL A 200 -1.66 -21.73 12.61
N TYR A 201 -0.92 -20.98 11.79
CA TYR A 201 0.53 -20.97 11.82
C TYR A 201 1.07 -20.38 13.13
N GLU A 202 0.53 -19.24 13.56
CA GLU A 202 1.02 -18.51 14.73
C GLU A 202 0.64 -19.17 16.07
N TYR A 203 -0.62 -19.61 16.22
CA TYR A 203 -1.15 -20.12 17.49
C TYR A 203 -1.31 -21.65 17.51
N GLY A 204 -1.12 -22.31 16.37
CA GLY A 204 -1.32 -23.75 16.22
C GLY A 204 -2.78 -24.13 15.94
N ARG A 205 -2.96 -25.24 15.21
CA ARG A 205 -4.27 -25.78 14.81
C ARG A 205 -5.20 -26.10 15.99
N TRP A 206 -4.62 -26.63 17.07
CA TRP A 206 -5.38 -27.04 18.24
C TRP A 206 -6.02 -25.86 18.96
N PHE A 207 -5.32 -24.74 19.05
CA PHE A 207 -5.84 -23.52 19.67
C PHE A 207 -7.13 -23.07 18.96
N GLY A 208 -7.07 -22.92 17.64
CA GLY A 208 -8.24 -22.55 16.84
C GLY A 208 -9.37 -23.56 16.94
N LEU A 209 -9.06 -24.87 16.89
CA LEU A 209 -10.07 -25.93 17.04
C LEU A 209 -10.78 -25.87 18.40
N TYR A 210 -10.03 -25.80 19.50
CA TYR A 210 -10.61 -25.73 20.84
C TYR A 210 -11.49 -24.48 21.00
N HIS A 211 -11.01 -23.34 20.49
CA HIS A 211 -11.77 -22.08 20.53
C HIS A 211 -13.08 -22.20 19.73
N PHE A 212 -13.04 -22.75 18.52
CA PHE A 212 -14.22 -22.93 17.67
C PHE A 212 -15.21 -23.95 18.26
N VAL A 213 -14.75 -25.09 18.78
CA VAL A 213 -15.61 -26.10 19.41
C VAL A 213 -16.30 -25.52 20.63
N LEU A 214 -15.54 -24.86 21.53
CA LEU A 214 -16.10 -24.25 22.73
C LEU A 214 -17.10 -23.13 22.37
N SER A 215 -16.77 -22.30 21.38
CA SER A 215 -17.67 -21.26 20.88
C SER A 215 -18.96 -21.84 20.27
N SER A 216 -18.84 -22.93 19.51
CA SER A 216 -19.98 -23.64 18.92
C SER A 216 -20.91 -24.21 19.99
N VAL A 217 -20.35 -24.86 21.03
CA VAL A 217 -21.15 -25.40 22.15
C VAL A 217 -21.90 -24.28 22.88
N MET A 218 -21.22 -23.17 23.17
CA MET A 218 -21.83 -22.03 23.86
C MET A 218 -22.92 -21.36 23.01
N ALA A 219 -22.67 -21.17 21.71
CA ALA A 219 -23.64 -20.61 20.77
C ALA A 219 -24.91 -21.49 20.66
N VAL A 220 -24.75 -22.81 20.53
CA VAL A 220 -25.88 -23.76 20.48
C VAL A 220 -26.68 -23.76 21.78
N ARG A 221 -26.02 -23.71 22.94
CA ARG A 221 -26.70 -23.61 24.24
C ARG A 221 -27.49 -22.30 24.35
N CYS A 222 -26.90 -21.18 23.96
CA CYS A 222 -27.57 -19.88 23.93
C CYS A 222 -28.80 -19.89 23.00
N ALA A 223 -28.69 -20.52 21.82
CA ALA A 223 -29.80 -20.68 20.89
C ALA A 223 -30.91 -21.63 21.39
N SER A 224 -30.57 -22.51 22.33
CA SER A 224 -31.51 -23.48 22.91
C SER A 224 -32.24 -22.94 24.13
N SER A 225 -31.61 -22.07 24.93
CA SER A 225 -32.15 -21.53 26.18
C SER A 225 -33.15 -20.39 25.99
N ALA A 226 -33.05 -19.65 24.88
CA ALA A 226 -34.01 -18.63 24.55
C ALA A 226 -35.26 -19.24 23.86
N PRO A 227 -36.45 -18.60 23.92
CA PRO A 227 -37.56 -18.84 22.99
C PRO A 227 -37.18 -18.32 21.59
N ALA A 228 -36.01 -18.74 21.13
CA ALA A 228 -35.36 -18.31 19.93
C ALA A 228 -36.17 -18.77 18.72
N ASN A 229 -36.41 -17.83 17.81
CA ASN A 229 -36.92 -18.11 16.48
C ASN A 229 -36.11 -19.23 15.83
N TYR A 230 -36.78 -20.18 15.17
CA TYR A 230 -36.14 -21.27 14.39
C TYR A 230 -35.02 -20.76 13.47
N LEU A 231 -35.18 -19.54 12.95
CA LEU A 231 -34.19 -18.85 12.14
C LEU A 231 -32.82 -18.70 12.84
N TYR A 232 -32.78 -18.45 14.15
CA TYR A 232 -31.54 -18.30 14.89
C TYR A 232 -30.78 -19.61 15.01
N ARG A 233 -31.48 -20.69 15.39
CA ARG A 233 -30.90 -22.03 15.48
C ARG A 233 -30.39 -22.47 14.12
N PHE A 234 -31.16 -22.22 13.07
CA PHE A 234 -30.76 -22.49 11.69
C PHE A 234 -29.49 -21.72 11.30
N ALA A 235 -29.40 -20.41 11.59
CA ALA A 235 -28.23 -19.60 11.28
C ALA A 235 -26.96 -20.10 11.98
N ILE A 236 -27.01 -20.42 13.28
CA ILE A 236 -25.86 -20.98 14.00
C ILE A 236 -25.45 -22.33 13.41
N SER A 237 -26.41 -23.24 13.20
CA SER A 237 -26.12 -24.56 12.63
C SER A 237 -25.52 -24.45 11.23
N LEU A 238 -26.00 -23.51 10.42
CA LEU A 238 -25.46 -23.23 9.09
C LEU A 238 -24.01 -22.74 9.16
N ILE A 239 -23.70 -21.78 10.04
CA ILE A 239 -22.31 -21.29 10.21
C ILE A 239 -21.40 -22.43 10.66
N ILE A 240 -21.81 -23.23 11.66
CA ILE A 240 -21.01 -24.38 12.13
C ILE A 240 -20.77 -25.37 10.99
N ALA A 241 -21.83 -25.74 10.26
CA ALA A 241 -21.73 -26.70 9.16
C ALA A 241 -20.83 -26.18 8.02
N VAL A 242 -21.02 -24.92 7.61
CA VAL A 242 -20.18 -24.29 6.58
C VAL A 242 -18.73 -24.23 7.02
N THR A 243 -18.43 -23.82 8.25
CA THR A 243 -17.05 -23.79 8.77
C THR A 243 -16.43 -25.18 8.77
N ILE A 244 -17.17 -26.21 9.20
CA ILE A 244 -16.69 -27.60 9.15
C ILE A 244 -16.42 -28.03 7.71
N ILE A 245 -17.33 -27.77 6.77
CA ILE A 245 -17.15 -28.11 5.35
C ILE A 245 -15.94 -27.38 4.75
N VAL A 246 -15.80 -26.08 5.01
CA VAL A 246 -14.67 -25.27 4.54
C VAL A 246 -13.36 -25.81 5.13
N TYR A 247 -13.35 -26.14 6.42
CA TYR A 247 -12.19 -26.74 7.06
C TYR A 247 -11.83 -28.09 6.46
N LEU A 248 -12.80 -28.99 6.28
CA LEU A 248 -12.60 -30.31 5.69
C LEU A 248 -12.13 -30.23 4.23
N ARG A 249 -12.57 -29.22 3.48
CA ARG A 249 -12.11 -28.92 2.12
C ARG A 249 -10.76 -28.22 2.08
N SER A 250 -10.35 -27.57 3.16
CA SER A 250 -9.03 -26.94 3.27
C SER A 250 -7.95 -27.99 3.53
N ASP A 251 -6.70 -27.65 3.22
CA ASP A 251 -5.54 -28.53 3.50
C ASP A 251 -5.40 -28.88 4.99
N GLY A 252 -5.93 -28.03 5.87
CA GLY A 252 -6.02 -28.30 7.30
C GLY A 252 -6.88 -29.52 7.62
N GLY A 253 -8.00 -29.70 6.91
CA GLY A 253 -8.90 -30.84 7.04
C GLY A 253 -8.26 -32.14 6.58
N ASN A 254 -7.53 -32.12 5.46
CA ASN A 254 -6.81 -33.28 4.95
C ASN A 254 -5.71 -33.75 5.92
N ALA A 255 -4.95 -32.81 6.50
CA ALA A 255 -3.93 -33.13 7.49
C ALA A 255 -4.51 -33.65 8.82
N MET A 256 -5.72 -33.23 9.18
CA MET A 256 -6.42 -33.70 10.38
C MET A 256 -7.32 -34.91 10.13
N LYS A 257 -7.52 -35.36 8.88
CA LYS A 257 -8.29 -36.57 8.56
C LYS A 257 -7.73 -37.79 9.31
N ASN A 258 -6.40 -37.90 9.42
CA ASN A 258 -5.72 -38.96 10.19
C ASN A 258 -5.97 -38.86 11.70
N VAL A 259 -6.03 -37.64 12.23
CA VAL A 259 -6.28 -37.38 13.66
C VAL A 259 -7.76 -37.55 14.01
N ALA A 260 -8.67 -37.09 13.17
CA ALA A 260 -10.11 -37.31 13.30
C ALA A 260 -10.44 -38.80 13.25
N THR A 261 -9.78 -39.55 12.37
CA THR A 261 -9.88 -41.02 12.33
C THR A 261 -9.39 -41.63 13.65
N ALA A 262 -8.29 -41.14 14.22
CA ALA A 262 -7.80 -41.61 15.53
C ALA A 262 -8.70 -41.23 16.72
N ILE A 263 -9.29 -40.03 16.72
CA ILE A 263 -10.21 -39.54 17.78
C ILE A 263 -11.55 -40.28 17.72
N LEU A 264 -12.08 -40.54 16.51
CA LEU A 264 -13.31 -41.32 16.33
C LEU A 264 -13.15 -42.78 16.78
N HIS A 265 -11.92 -43.30 16.84
CA HIS A 265 -11.61 -44.61 17.43
C HIS A 265 -11.33 -44.55 18.94
N TYR A 266 -11.45 -43.39 19.59
CA TYR A 266 -11.24 -43.25 21.04
C TYR A 266 -12.53 -43.62 21.82
N PRO A 267 -12.50 -44.62 22.74
CA PRO A 267 -13.69 -45.18 23.40
C PRO A 267 -14.63 -44.18 24.13
N PRO A 268 -14.16 -43.06 24.72
CA PRO A 268 -15.03 -42.09 25.40
C PRO A 268 -15.99 -41.36 24.46
N PHE A 269 -15.67 -41.20 23.17
CA PHE A 269 -16.52 -40.48 22.22
C PHE A 269 -17.73 -41.30 21.75
N ILE A 270 -17.58 -42.63 21.72
CA ILE A 270 -18.68 -43.59 21.47
C ILE A 270 -19.76 -43.47 22.56
N PHE A 271 -19.39 -43.03 23.77
CA PHE A 271 -20.32 -42.82 24.88
C PHE A 271 -21.17 -41.54 24.72
N LEU A 272 -20.62 -40.49 24.10
CA LEU A 272 -21.31 -39.21 23.89
C LEU A 272 -22.34 -39.29 22.75
N GLU A 273 -22.03 -40.06 21.69
CA GLU A 273 -22.94 -40.37 20.58
C GLU A 273 -24.23 -41.06 21.06
N ARG A 274 -24.11 -41.91 22.10
CA ARG A 274 -25.23 -42.67 22.66
C ARG A 274 -26.23 -41.84 23.45
N HIS A 275 -25.82 -40.67 23.98
CA HIS A 275 -26.67 -39.84 24.84
C HIS A 275 -27.26 -38.60 24.16
N LEU A 276 -26.71 -38.14 23.03
CA LEU A 276 -27.18 -36.91 22.37
C LEU A 276 -28.25 -37.12 21.30
N THR A 277 -28.62 -38.35 20.95
CA THR A 277 -29.64 -38.67 19.92
C THR A 277 -29.45 -37.91 18.59
N LEU A 278 -28.22 -37.48 18.30
CA LEU A 278 -27.84 -36.86 17.03
C LEU A 278 -27.62 -38.00 16.02
N ARG A 279 -28.70 -38.53 15.45
CA ARG A 279 -28.62 -39.33 14.23
C ARG A 279 -28.29 -38.42 13.06
N PHE A 280 -27.08 -37.86 13.03
CA PHE A 280 -26.51 -37.41 11.78
C PHE A 280 -26.27 -38.66 10.92
N THR A 281 -26.72 -38.60 9.67
CA THR A 281 -26.65 -39.68 8.70
C THR A 281 -25.18 -39.98 8.37
N ASN A 282 -24.60 -40.94 9.10
CA ASN A 282 -23.26 -41.50 8.88
C ASN A 282 -23.04 -41.99 7.44
N THR A 283 -24.08 -42.17 6.64
CA THR A 283 -23.99 -42.57 5.23
C THR A 283 -23.38 -41.50 4.32
N ALA A 284 -23.59 -40.20 4.58
CA ALA A 284 -23.03 -39.14 3.74
C ALA A 284 -21.55 -38.86 4.05
N ALA A 285 -21.16 -38.94 5.32
CA ALA A 285 -19.76 -38.81 5.73
C ALA A 285 -18.94 -40.04 5.31
N ALA A 286 -19.49 -41.25 5.46
CA ALA A 286 -18.82 -42.48 5.02
C ALA A 286 -18.66 -42.57 3.49
N ALA A 287 -19.62 -42.05 2.71
CA ALA A 287 -19.51 -41.98 1.25
C ALA A 287 -18.39 -41.03 0.78
N ILE A 288 -18.15 -39.93 1.49
CA ILE A 288 -17.03 -39.01 1.21
C ILE A 288 -15.67 -39.63 1.65
N ILE A 289 -15.69 -40.61 2.56
CA ILE A 289 -14.48 -41.23 3.13
C ILE A 289 -13.94 -42.40 2.28
N LEU A 290 -14.78 -43.05 1.47
CA LEU A 290 -14.42 -44.30 0.78
C LEU A 290 -13.95 -44.16 -0.68
N GLU A 291 -13.94 -42.96 -1.27
CA GLU A 291 -13.67 -42.77 -2.70
C GLU A 291 -12.26 -42.22 -3.06
N SER A 292 -11.29 -42.20 -2.13
CA SER A 292 -9.95 -41.63 -2.42
C SER A 292 -8.78 -42.54 -2.02
N ASN A 293 -8.80 -43.82 -2.43
CA ASN A 293 -7.75 -44.79 -2.09
C ASN A 293 -6.56 -44.83 -3.07
N ASP A 294 -6.53 -43.95 -4.07
CA ASP A 294 -5.29 -43.61 -4.77
C ASP A 294 -4.72 -42.36 -4.12
N ASN A 295 -3.62 -42.50 -3.39
CA ASN A 295 -2.99 -41.42 -2.63
C ASN A 295 -1.99 -40.67 -3.54
N PRO A 296 -2.32 -39.50 -4.12
CA PRO A 296 -1.45 -38.78 -5.05
C PRO A 296 -0.66 -37.67 -4.32
N LEU A 297 -0.35 -37.86 -3.03
CA LEU A 297 0.09 -36.78 -2.15
C LEU A 297 1.61 -36.64 -1.93
N PRO A 298 2.43 -36.42 -2.98
CA PRO A 298 3.63 -35.60 -2.83
C PRO A 298 3.46 -34.14 -3.28
N HIS A 299 2.32 -33.77 -3.90
CA HIS A 299 2.16 -32.46 -4.54
C HIS A 299 0.82 -31.78 -4.22
N ILE A 300 0.43 -31.67 -2.94
CA ILE A 300 -0.61 -30.69 -2.60
C ILE A 300 0.04 -29.31 -2.69
N PRO A 301 -0.40 -28.42 -3.60
CA PRO A 301 0.07 -27.05 -3.59
C PRO A 301 -0.19 -26.46 -2.21
N HIS A 302 0.88 -25.95 -1.60
CA HIS A 302 0.91 -25.33 -0.28
C HIS A 302 -0.35 -24.46 -0.03
N PRO A 303 -0.93 -24.39 1.20
CA PRO A 303 -2.23 -23.79 1.58
C PRO A 303 -2.51 -22.31 1.24
N GLY A 304 -1.94 -21.76 0.18
CA GLY A 304 -2.04 -20.36 -0.22
C GLY A 304 -1.25 -19.41 0.69
N ILE A 305 -0.73 -19.88 1.82
CA ILE A 305 0.29 -19.16 2.59
C ILE A 305 1.63 -19.54 2.04
N ASP A 306 2.22 -18.63 1.29
CA ASP A 306 3.60 -18.75 0.88
C ASP A 306 4.51 -18.48 2.08
N LEU A 307 4.82 -19.51 2.87
CA LEU A 307 5.71 -19.35 4.03
C LEU A 307 7.11 -18.97 3.53
N PRO A 308 7.75 -17.97 4.15
CA PRO A 308 9.11 -17.59 3.81
C PRO A 308 10.06 -18.79 3.92
N SER A 309 10.71 -19.16 2.81
CA SER A 309 11.81 -20.15 2.83
C SER A 309 13.16 -19.50 3.13
N ILE A 310 13.15 -18.20 3.42
CA ILE A 310 14.31 -17.38 3.73
C ILE A 310 14.21 -16.89 5.17
N ASN A 311 15.37 -16.71 5.79
CA ASN A 311 15.45 -16.21 7.16
C ASN A 311 15.40 -14.67 7.16
N GLU A 312 14.82 -14.11 8.21
CA GLU A 312 14.99 -12.69 8.53
C GLU A 312 16.46 -12.40 8.84
N GLY A 313 16.87 -11.14 8.67
CA GLY A 313 18.24 -10.74 8.94
C GLY A 313 18.66 -9.51 8.19
N PHE A 314 19.89 -9.11 8.44
CA PHE A 314 20.53 -8.01 7.74
C PHE A 314 21.67 -8.55 6.88
N TYR A 315 21.47 -8.55 5.57
CA TYR A 315 22.40 -9.06 4.57
C TYR A 315 23.07 -7.88 3.89
N TYR A 316 24.39 -7.94 3.72
CA TYR A 316 25.17 -6.91 3.05
C TYR A 316 26.46 -7.52 2.49
N SER A 317 27.08 -6.82 1.55
CA SER A 317 28.34 -7.26 0.96
C SER A 317 29.55 -6.89 1.83
N THR A 318 30.69 -7.55 1.58
CA THR A 318 31.97 -7.19 2.20
C THR A 318 32.66 -5.98 1.55
N ASN A 319 31.94 -5.19 0.74
CA ASN A 319 32.45 -3.94 0.17
C ASN A 319 32.88 -2.99 1.31
N SER A 320 34.02 -2.31 1.16
CA SER A 320 34.58 -1.46 2.20
C SER A 320 33.64 -0.32 2.59
N LEU A 321 33.08 0.40 1.61
CA LEU A 321 32.12 1.47 1.83
C LEU A 321 30.88 0.95 2.55
N ILE A 322 30.32 -0.18 2.11
CA ILE A 322 29.15 -0.78 2.76
C ILE A 322 29.48 -1.22 4.19
N THR A 323 30.65 -1.79 4.44
CA THR A 323 31.08 -2.15 5.79
C THR A 323 31.15 -0.94 6.71
N THR A 324 31.67 0.19 6.22
CA THR A 324 31.71 1.46 6.95
C THR A 324 30.31 2.05 7.19
N ILE A 325 29.40 1.93 6.21
CA ILE A 325 27.99 2.32 6.40
C ILE A 325 27.36 1.46 7.49
N VAL A 326 27.57 0.15 7.43
CA VAL A 326 27.01 -0.81 8.38
C VAL A 326 27.54 -0.60 9.80
N SER A 327 28.80 -0.21 9.97
CA SER A 327 29.34 0.13 11.29
C SER A 327 28.73 1.41 11.86
N ASN A 328 28.37 2.36 10.99
CA ASN A 328 27.73 3.62 11.36
C ASN A 328 26.20 3.54 11.46
N TRP A 329 25.56 2.50 10.92
CA TRP A 329 24.11 2.29 10.98
C TRP A 329 23.72 1.59 12.31
N PRO A 330 23.05 2.31 13.25
CA PRO A 330 22.74 1.77 14.56
C PRO A 330 21.93 0.47 14.50
N LYS A 331 22.26 -0.49 15.38
CA LYS A 331 21.56 -1.78 15.41
C LYS A 331 20.08 -1.65 15.76
N SER A 332 19.71 -0.67 16.61
CA SER A 332 18.33 -0.40 17.02
C SER A 332 17.42 -0.01 15.86
N SER A 333 17.93 0.69 14.85
CA SER A 333 17.15 1.10 13.67
C SER A 333 17.12 0.07 12.54
N ARG A 334 17.76 -1.09 12.74
CA ARG A 334 17.71 -2.24 11.84
C ARG A 334 17.38 -3.55 12.55
N THR A 335 16.83 -3.46 13.76
CA THR A 335 16.31 -4.62 14.51
C THR A 335 14.85 -4.34 14.83
N TYR A 336 13.97 -5.22 14.37
CA TYR A 336 12.54 -5.13 14.67
C TYR A 336 12.04 -6.42 15.31
N ASN A 337 11.89 -6.38 16.63
CA ASN A 337 11.31 -7.46 17.43
C ASN A 337 10.70 -6.87 18.71
N ILE A 338 10.02 -7.70 19.50
CA ILE A 338 9.31 -7.25 20.71
C ILE A 338 10.28 -6.62 21.72
N GLU A 339 11.48 -7.19 21.86
CA GLU A 339 12.53 -6.67 22.77
C GLU A 339 13.01 -5.27 22.38
N ASN A 340 12.96 -4.94 21.09
CA ASN A 340 13.31 -3.63 20.53
C ASN A 340 12.07 -2.76 20.25
N GLY A 341 10.96 -3.04 20.93
CA GLY A 341 9.78 -2.18 20.94
C GLY A 341 8.75 -2.47 19.86
N ALA A 342 8.85 -3.56 19.09
CA ALA A 342 7.76 -3.96 18.20
C ALA A 342 6.48 -4.25 19.00
N THR A 343 5.32 -3.84 18.47
CA THR A 343 4.04 -4.08 19.16
C THR A 343 3.78 -5.57 19.35
N PRO A 344 3.61 -6.06 20.60
CA PRO A 344 3.59 -7.49 20.90
C PRO A 344 2.27 -8.19 20.56
N TYR A 345 1.15 -7.46 20.53
CA TYR A 345 -0.18 -8.06 20.31
C TYR A 345 -0.61 -8.09 18.83
N LEU A 346 0.18 -7.52 17.92
CA LEU A 346 -0.07 -7.56 16.49
C LEU A 346 0.68 -8.77 15.92
N ALA A 347 -0.03 -9.88 15.82
CA ALA A 347 0.58 -11.20 15.67
C ALA A 347 1.04 -11.49 14.23
N ASN A 348 0.42 -10.86 13.24
CA ASN A 348 0.70 -11.14 11.84
C ASN A 348 0.77 -9.88 10.99
N GLY A 349 1.24 -10.04 9.76
CA GLY A 349 1.39 -8.95 8.82
C GLY A 349 0.07 -8.29 8.42
N ASP A 350 -1.06 -9.01 8.43
CA ASP A 350 -2.37 -8.38 8.18
C ASP A 350 -2.68 -7.37 9.28
N GLN A 351 -2.48 -7.73 10.55
CA GLN A 351 -2.71 -6.85 11.70
C GLN A 351 -1.69 -5.71 11.76
N ARG A 352 -0.41 -5.99 11.52
CA ARG A 352 0.64 -4.96 11.48
C ARG A 352 0.43 -3.99 10.32
N THR A 353 -0.17 -4.46 9.24
CA THR A 353 -0.66 -3.59 8.17
C THR A 353 -1.93 -2.87 8.67
N GLY A 354 -3.04 -3.58 8.82
CA GLY A 354 -4.41 -3.08 8.98
C GLY A 354 -4.79 -2.46 10.33
N ILE A 355 -4.05 -2.64 11.44
CA ILE A 355 -4.38 -1.97 12.70
C ILE A 355 -3.74 -0.59 12.81
N PRO A 356 -2.44 -0.40 12.50
CA PRO A 356 -1.87 0.93 12.34
C PRO A 356 -2.72 1.77 11.39
N PHE A 357 -3.29 1.13 10.34
CA PHE A 357 -4.40 1.67 9.52
C PHE A 357 -5.37 2.43 10.41
N LEU A 358 -6.14 1.75 11.23
CA LEU A 358 -7.20 2.41 11.97
C LEU A 358 -6.78 3.52 12.96
N VAL A 359 -5.56 3.53 13.47
CA VAL A 359 -5.22 4.28 14.69
C VAL A 359 -4.20 5.39 14.51
N ASN A 360 -3.42 5.39 13.42
CA ASN A 360 -2.38 6.39 13.20
C ASN A 360 -2.90 7.61 12.41
N SER A 361 -2.56 8.80 12.87
CA SER A 361 -2.80 10.07 12.18
C SER A 361 -1.63 11.02 12.44
N VAL A 362 -1.15 11.69 11.39
CA VAL A 362 -0.11 12.71 11.44
C VAL A 362 -0.73 14.01 10.97
N GLU A 363 -0.38 15.09 11.65
CA GLU A 363 -0.81 16.42 11.23
C GLU A 363 -0.35 16.75 9.81
N ASP A 364 -1.15 17.57 9.12
CA ASP A 364 -0.82 18.01 7.77
C ASP A 364 0.46 18.85 7.76
N GLN A 365 1.24 18.69 6.70
CA GLN A 365 2.53 19.35 6.54
C GLN A 365 2.40 20.49 5.54
N GLU A 366 3.17 21.56 5.76
CA GLU A 366 3.24 22.70 4.84
C GLU A 366 4.20 22.38 3.69
N TYR A 367 3.73 22.53 2.44
CA TYR A 367 4.50 22.27 1.22
C TYR A 367 4.53 23.50 0.29
N VAL A 368 5.67 23.71 -0.37
CA VAL A 368 5.80 24.55 -1.56
C VAL A 368 5.76 23.64 -2.78
N ARG A 369 4.67 23.71 -3.54
CA ARG A 369 4.57 22.98 -4.82
C ARG A 369 5.33 23.72 -5.92
N VAL A 370 6.18 22.99 -6.64
CA VAL A 370 6.83 23.45 -7.87
C VAL A 370 6.65 22.42 -8.98
N TRP A 371 6.74 22.84 -10.23
CA TRP A 371 6.48 21.98 -11.38
C TRP A 371 7.74 21.76 -12.20
N ALA A 372 8.03 20.50 -12.50
CA ALA A 372 9.12 20.12 -13.38
C ALA A 372 8.58 19.42 -14.63
N GLN A 373 9.27 19.62 -15.75
CA GLN A 373 8.95 18.96 -17.00
C GLN A 373 9.90 17.78 -17.23
N ASN A 374 9.33 16.62 -17.52
CA ASN A 374 10.08 15.49 -18.00
C ASN A 374 10.53 15.77 -19.44
N GLN A 375 11.85 15.76 -19.66
CA GLN A 375 12.46 16.13 -20.95
C GLN A 375 12.22 15.09 -22.04
N PHE A 376 11.88 13.85 -21.68
CA PHE A 376 11.72 12.76 -22.63
C PHE A 376 10.37 12.78 -23.33
N ASP A 377 9.31 13.18 -22.64
CA ASP A 377 7.95 13.16 -23.17
C ASP A 377 7.18 14.48 -22.99
N GLY A 378 7.81 15.51 -22.41
CA GLY A 378 7.25 16.85 -22.30
C GLY A 378 6.17 17.02 -21.23
N GLU A 379 5.89 15.97 -20.46
CA GLU A 379 4.89 15.98 -19.41
C GLU A 379 5.37 16.65 -18.13
N TYR A 380 4.42 17.22 -17.38
CA TYR A 380 4.72 17.88 -16.12
C TYR A 380 4.42 16.95 -14.94
N PHE A 381 5.26 17.05 -13.93
CA PHE A 381 5.03 16.46 -12.61
C PHE A 381 5.30 17.53 -11.54
N ALA A 382 4.69 17.35 -10.38
CA ALA A 382 4.87 18.27 -9.26
C ALA A 382 5.89 17.73 -8.26
N LEU A 383 6.60 18.66 -7.61
CA LEU A 383 7.43 18.41 -6.45
C LEU A 383 6.87 19.23 -5.29
N ASP A 384 6.45 18.57 -4.22
CA ASP A 384 6.02 19.20 -2.98
C ASP A 384 7.21 19.30 -2.03
N ILE A 385 7.73 20.50 -1.85
CA ILE A 385 8.94 20.78 -1.06
C ILE A 385 8.53 21.24 0.33
N ALA A 386 8.92 20.49 1.35
CA ALA A 386 8.74 20.82 2.75
C ALA A 386 10.08 21.24 3.37
N PHE A 387 10.14 22.51 3.78
CA PHE A 387 11.31 23.13 4.39
C PHE A 387 11.27 23.01 5.92
N PRO A 388 12.39 22.76 6.61
CA PRO A 388 12.45 22.80 8.06
C PRO A 388 12.07 24.18 8.62
N TYR A 389 11.61 24.19 9.87
CA TYR A 389 11.27 25.41 10.59
C TYR A 389 12.52 26.01 11.24
N SER A 390 12.66 27.34 11.16
CA SER A 390 13.73 28.05 11.85
C SER A 390 13.38 28.24 13.32
N ASN A 391 14.39 28.25 14.20
CA ASN A 391 14.21 28.65 15.61
C ASN A 391 13.92 30.15 15.78
N ARG A 392 13.88 30.95 14.70
CA ARG A 392 13.52 32.36 14.75
C ARG A 392 12.00 32.50 14.57
N PHE A 393 11.36 33.15 15.54
CA PHE A 393 9.97 33.54 15.46
C PHE A 393 9.83 34.83 14.64
N ILE A 394 8.76 34.94 13.85
CA ILE A 394 8.38 36.20 13.25
C ILE A 394 7.89 37.11 14.39
N ASP A 395 8.68 38.15 14.70
CA ASP A 395 8.37 39.16 15.72
C ASP A 395 7.22 40.08 15.23
N ASP A 396 6.02 39.51 15.11
CA ASP A 396 4.80 40.27 14.85
C ASP A 396 4.16 40.65 16.20
N ASN A 397 4.67 41.71 16.85
CA ASN A 397 4.05 42.45 17.98
C ASN A 397 2.93 41.70 18.75
N ALA A 398 3.21 40.53 19.32
CA ALA A 398 2.20 39.69 19.93
C ALA A 398 2.15 39.96 21.43
N THR A 399 1.10 40.68 21.81
CA THR A 399 0.49 40.68 23.13
C THR A 399 0.50 39.29 23.77
N LYS A 400 0.87 39.28 25.05
CA LYS A 400 1.06 38.12 25.93
C LYS A 400 -0.14 37.17 25.98
N GLU A 401 0.19 35.92 26.29
CA GLU A 401 -0.65 34.85 26.86
C GLU A 401 -1.55 34.08 25.88
N ASP A 402 -0.98 33.06 25.24
CA ASP A 402 -1.56 31.70 25.26
C ASP A 402 -0.52 30.65 24.77
N ASP A 403 0.06 29.90 25.71
CA ASP A 403 1.14 28.93 25.51
C ASP A 403 0.62 27.60 24.92
N THR A 404 0.45 27.54 23.60
CA THR A 404 0.27 26.25 22.90
C THR A 404 1.36 26.08 21.85
N GLU A 405 2.13 24.98 21.92
CA GLU A 405 3.19 24.61 20.97
C GLU A 405 2.74 24.68 19.49
N GLN A 406 1.45 24.44 19.23
CA GLN A 406 0.86 24.56 17.90
C GLN A 406 0.80 26.01 17.37
N LYS A 407 0.67 27.04 18.22
CA LYS A 407 0.76 28.45 17.78
C LYS A 407 2.20 28.83 17.40
N GLN A 408 3.21 28.24 18.03
CA GLN A 408 4.62 28.56 17.77
C GLN A 408 5.07 28.15 16.36
N HIS A 409 4.67 26.97 15.87
CA HIS A 409 4.99 26.54 14.51
C HIS A 409 4.36 27.43 13.44
N LYS A 410 3.18 27.99 13.71
CA LYS A 410 2.41 28.78 12.74
C LYS A 410 3.12 30.08 12.31
N ASN A 411 4.00 30.62 13.18
CA ASN A 411 4.77 31.85 12.97
C ASN A 411 6.28 31.61 12.75
N SER A 412 6.69 30.38 12.47
CA SER A 412 8.09 30.08 12.18
C SER A 412 8.43 30.30 10.71
N MET A 413 9.62 30.85 10.43
CA MET A 413 10.14 30.96 9.06
C MET A 413 10.61 29.59 8.55
N LEU A 414 10.41 29.35 7.25
CA LEU A 414 10.86 28.17 6.53
C LEU A 414 12.28 28.38 6.00
N VAL A 415 13.22 27.50 6.36
CA VAL A 415 14.64 27.63 6.03
C VAL A 415 15.17 26.42 5.26
N HIS A 416 16.32 26.55 4.62
CA HIS A 416 17.06 25.43 4.05
C HIS A 416 18.46 25.35 4.68
N ASP A 417 18.82 24.19 5.23
CA ASP A 417 20.13 23.94 5.83
C ASP A 417 21.03 23.17 4.86
N LEU A 418 22.07 23.82 4.35
CA LEU A 418 23.05 23.27 3.39
C LEU A 418 23.87 22.10 3.97
N THR A 419 23.91 21.96 5.30
CA THR A 419 24.71 20.92 5.97
C THR A 419 23.95 19.60 6.15
N LYS A 420 22.62 19.65 6.00
CA LYS A 420 21.71 18.53 6.24
C LYS A 420 21.40 17.78 4.94
N PRO A 421 21.07 16.48 4.98
CA PRO A 421 20.65 15.76 3.79
C PRO A 421 19.31 16.29 3.24
N VAL A 422 19.11 16.13 1.94
CA VAL A 422 17.82 16.36 1.25
C VAL A 422 17.22 15.00 0.88
N TYR A 423 15.94 14.82 1.17
CA TYR A 423 15.22 13.58 0.88
C TYR A 423 14.29 13.76 -0.31
N LEU A 424 14.38 12.90 -1.32
CA LEU A 424 13.39 12.73 -2.39
C LEU A 424 12.51 11.52 -2.05
N LEU A 425 11.25 11.77 -1.71
CA LEU A 425 10.28 10.74 -1.33
C LEU A 425 9.42 10.32 -2.53
N LEU A 426 9.26 9.01 -2.70
CA LEU A 426 8.34 8.39 -3.65
C LEU A 426 7.21 7.67 -2.90
N HIS A 427 5.98 8.13 -3.13
CA HIS A 427 4.76 7.68 -2.47
C HIS A 427 4.24 6.33 -3.01
N GLY A 428 3.18 5.80 -2.39
CA GLY A 428 2.52 4.54 -2.80
C GLY A 428 1.58 4.68 -4.00
N LEU A 429 0.74 3.66 -4.21
CA LEU A 429 -0.15 3.53 -5.39
C LEU A 429 -1.15 4.69 -5.55
N ASN A 430 -1.78 5.12 -4.46
CA ASN A 430 -2.82 6.15 -4.49
C ASN A 430 -2.25 7.57 -4.32
N GLY A 431 -0.92 7.70 -4.38
CA GLY A 431 -0.22 8.64 -3.52
C GLY A 431 0.11 10.03 -4.03
N GLY A 432 0.60 10.77 -3.05
CA GLY A 432 1.15 12.11 -3.12
C GLY A 432 1.63 12.54 -1.73
N SER A 433 1.84 13.83 -1.50
CA SER A 433 2.38 14.38 -0.24
C SER A 433 1.47 14.26 0.98
N GLN A 434 0.22 13.81 0.80
CA GLN A 434 -0.79 13.70 1.87
C GLN A 434 -0.91 12.30 2.47
N GLU A 435 -0.11 11.33 2.02
CA GLU A 435 -0.05 10.01 2.65
C GLU A 435 0.57 10.12 4.07
N GLU A 436 0.00 9.47 5.10
CA GLU A 436 0.48 9.72 6.48
C GLU A 436 1.91 9.25 6.73
N PHE A 437 2.36 8.16 6.10
CA PHE A 437 3.75 7.72 6.27
C PHE A 437 4.72 8.71 5.60
N ILE A 438 4.29 9.37 4.52
CA ILE A 438 5.01 10.50 3.92
C ILE A 438 4.98 11.70 4.87
N LYS A 439 3.81 12.05 5.43
CA LYS A 439 3.69 13.14 6.40
C LYS A 439 4.52 12.90 7.67
N ASP A 440 4.58 11.68 8.20
CA ASP A 440 5.43 11.30 9.34
C ASP A 440 6.92 11.47 8.99
N MET A 441 7.34 10.98 7.82
CA MET A 441 8.71 11.15 7.35
C MET A 441 9.04 12.64 7.17
N VAL A 442 8.17 13.40 6.52
CA VAL A 442 8.31 14.85 6.31
C VAL A 442 8.42 15.57 7.64
N LYS A 443 7.48 15.34 8.57
CA LYS A 443 7.46 15.95 9.90
C LYS A 443 8.79 15.74 10.63
N ARG A 444 9.19 14.47 10.80
CA ARG A 444 10.39 14.11 11.57
C ARG A 444 11.67 14.64 10.94
N ARG A 445 11.80 14.57 9.60
CA ARG A 445 12.99 15.07 8.90
C ARG A 445 13.08 16.60 8.95
N ARG A 446 11.94 17.31 8.91
CA ARG A 446 11.90 18.76 9.09
C ARG A 446 12.30 19.19 10.50
N GLU A 447 11.82 18.48 11.53
CA GLU A 447 12.23 18.70 12.93
C GLU A 447 13.74 18.50 13.12
N GLU A 448 14.37 17.63 12.33
CA GLU A 448 15.82 17.39 12.34
C GLU A 448 16.62 18.37 11.46
N GLY A 449 15.94 19.32 10.79
CA GLY A 449 16.54 20.35 9.93
C GLY A 449 16.73 19.96 8.46
N SER A 450 16.20 18.81 8.03
CA SER A 450 16.35 18.35 6.64
C SER A 450 15.23 18.88 5.75
N THR A 451 15.56 19.19 4.50
CA THR A 451 14.55 19.50 3.46
C THR A 451 14.04 18.20 2.86
N VAL A 452 12.73 18.11 2.69
CA VAL A 452 12.07 16.92 2.13
C VAL A 452 11.29 17.31 0.89
N VAL A 453 11.47 16.56 -0.18
CA VAL A 453 10.81 16.77 -1.47
C VAL A 453 9.99 15.53 -1.77
N VAL A 454 8.68 15.67 -1.92
CA VAL A 454 7.80 14.57 -2.34
C VAL A 454 7.52 14.72 -3.83
N MET A 455 7.89 13.72 -4.63
CA MET A 455 7.52 13.69 -6.03
C MET A 455 6.06 13.25 -6.15
N ILE A 456 5.24 14.05 -6.81
CA ILE A 456 3.84 13.73 -7.07
C ILE A 456 3.75 13.07 -8.45
N ALA A 457 3.27 11.84 -8.48
CA ALA A 457 3.01 11.11 -9.72
C ALA A 457 2.01 11.85 -10.61
N ARG A 458 2.18 11.72 -11.92
CA ARG A 458 1.31 12.34 -12.92
C ARG A 458 -0.13 11.84 -12.82
N GLY A 459 -1.10 12.74 -12.94
CA GLY A 459 -2.52 12.42 -12.80
C GLY A 459 -2.96 12.23 -11.34
N MET A 460 -2.06 12.42 -10.36
CA MET A 460 -2.34 12.34 -8.92
C MET A 460 -2.30 13.73 -8.30
N MET A 461 -3.03 13.94 -7.18
CA MET A 461 -3.05 15.22 -6.43
C MET A 461 -3.16 16.48 -7.30
N ASP A 462 -4.11 16.50 -8.24
CA ASP A 462 -4.37 17.65 -9.12
C ASP A 462 -3.22 17.97 -10.10
N THR A 463 -2.34 17.01 -10.37
CA THR A 463 -1.40 17.14 -11.49
C THR A 463 -2.12 16.91 -12.81
N HIS A 464 -2.12 17.93 -13.67
CA HIS A 464 -2.70 17.84 -15.00
C HIS A 464 -1.83 16.97 -15.90
N LEU A 465 -2.47 16.12 -16.70
CA LEU A 465 -1.83 15.39 -17.80
C LEU A 465 -1.90 16.25 -19.06
N VAL A 466 -0.75 16.47 -19.71
CA VAL A 466 -0.65 17.21 -20.98
C VAL A 466 -0.82 16.29 -22.17
N THR A 467 -0.30 15.07 -22.04
CA THR A 467 -0.30 14.02 -23.05
C THR A 467 -1.02 12.79 -22.53
N TRP A 468 -0.93 11.69 -23.29
CA TRP A 468 -1.53 10.41 -22.95
C TRP A 468 -0.64 9.58 -22.01
N ASN A 469 0.35 10.15 -21.33
CA ASN A 469 1.31 9.38 -20.52
C ASN A 469 0.91 9.38 -19.04
N THR A 470 -0.05 8.53 -18.68
CA THR A 470 -0.51 8.32 -17.29
C THR A 470 0.53 7.61 -16.42
N PHE A 471 0.40 7.70 -15.10
CA PHE A 471 1.28 6.99 -14.16
C PHE A 471 1.15 5.46 -14.27
N HIS A 472 2.28 4.76 -14.16
CA HIS A 472 2.37 3.30 -14.02
C HIS A 472 3.67 2.91 -13.29
N GLY A 473 3.71 1.74 -12.66
CA GLY A 473 4.82 1.32 -11.79
C GLY A 473 6.15 1.04 -12.52
N ALA A 474 6.12 0.83 -13.84
CA ALA A 474 7.33 0.66 -14.64
C ALA A 474 8.03 1.98 -15.01
N ARG A 475 7.43 3.15 -14.72
CA ARG A 475 7.97 4.44 -15.13
C ARG A 475 9.03 4.95 -14.16
N THR A 476 10.26 5.06 -14.63
CA THR A 476 11.39 5.63 -13.87
C THR A 476 11.81 7.03 -14.34
N GLY A 477 11.29 7.49 -15.49
CA GLY A 477 11.72 8.75 -16.10
C GLY A 477 11.41 9.99 -15.25
N ASP A 478 10.29 10.01 -14.53
CA ASP A 478 9.93 11.15 -13.66
C ASP A 478 10.86 11.24 -12.46
N VAL A 479 11.24 10.10 -11.89
CA VAL A 479 12.21 10.03 -10.78
C VAL A 479 13.59 10.51 -11.24
N ASP A 480 14.02 10.10 -12.43
CA ASP A 480 15.28 10.57 -13.02
C ASP A 480 15.28 12.10 -13.20
N ALA A 481 14.21 12.63 -13.82
CA ALA A 481 14.05 14.06 -14.03
C ALA A 481 14.04 14.84 -12.70
N ALA A 482 13.28 14.38 -11.71
CA ALA A 482 13.22 14.97 -10.38
C ALA A 482 14.59 14.99 -9.70
N ALA A 483 15.26 13.84 -9.63
CA ALA A 483 16.55 13.68 -9.00
C ALA A 483 17.62 14.57 -9.66
N ARG A 484 17.65 14.65 -11.00
CA ARG A 484 18.58 15.52 -11.75
C ARG A 484 18.31 17.00 -11.53
N VAL A 485 17.04 17.43 -11.50
CA VAL A 485 16.69 18.83 -11.23
C VAL A 485 17.12 19.22 -9.82
N LEU A 486 16.79 18.40 -8.83
CA LEU A 486 17.20 18.61 -7.43
C LEU A 486 18.72 18.66 -7.32
N ARG A 487 19.42 17.70 -7.93
CA ARG A 487 20.88 17.68 -7.92
C ARG A 487 21.49 18.96 -8.49
N ARG A 488 21.04 19.41 -9.65
CA ARG A 488 21.53 20.65 -10.26
C ARG A 488 21.27 21.86 -9.35
N GLY A 489 20.08 21.96 -8.78
CA GLY A 489 19.75 23.04 -7.84
C GLY A 489 20.68 23.05 -6.63
N LEU A 490 20.86 21.89 -5.98
CA LEU A 490 21.72 21.76 -4.80
C LEU A 490 23.19 22.06 -5.12
N THR A 491 23.71 21.60 -6.26
CA THR A 491 25.08 21.91 -6.69
C THR A 491 25.27 23.40 -6.94
N THR A 492 24.39 24.03 -7.73
CA THR A 492 24.52 25.47 -8.03
C THR A 492 24.33 26.34 -6.79
N LEU A 493 23.50 25.91 -5.84
CA LEU A 493 23.34 26.57 -4.55
C LEU A 493 24.61 26.46 -3.70
N ALA A 494 25.21 25.26 -3.62
CA ALA A 494 26.47 25.06 -2.91
C ALA A 494 27.59 25.94 -3.48
N ASP A 495 27.69 26.02 -4.82
CA ASP A 495 28.66 26.88 -5.50
C ASP A 495 28.44 28.37 -5.16
N ALA A 496 27.18 28.82 -5.18
CA ALA A 496 26.81 30.21 -4.88
C ALA A 496 27.14 30.60 -3.42
N HIS A 497 27.01 29.65 -2.49
CA HIS A 497 27.33 29.82 -1.07
C HIS A 497 28.78 29.42 -0.72
N ASN A 498 29.62 29.12 -1.72
CA ASN A 498 31.01 28.67 -1.57
C ASN A 498 31.15 27.50 -0.57
N VAL A 499 30.17 26.59 -0.57
CA VAL A 499 30.17 25.39 0.26
C VAL A 499 30.92 24.30 -0.50
N ARG A 500 32.11 23.95 -0.02
CA ARG A 500 32.93 22.88 -0.62
C ARG A 500 32.26 21.51 -0.56
N LYS A 501 31.39 21.29 0.44
CA LYS A 501 30.73 20.01 0.65
C LYS A 501 29.47 19.92 -0.21
N ARG A 502 29.42 18.92 -1.09
CA ARG A 502 28.19 18.54 -1.79
C ARG A 502 27.17 18.01 -0.78
N GLN A 503 25.96 18.58 -0.81
CA GLN A 503 24.86 18.12 0.02
C GLN A 503 24.35 16.75 -0.45
N LEU A 504 24.08 15.85 0.51
CA LEU A 504 23.61 14.51 0.21
C LEU A 504 22.15 14.54 -0.25
N LEU A 505 21.86 13.93 -1.41
CA LEU A 505 20.50 13.74 -1.92
C LEU A 505 20.13 12.25 -1.87
N ALA A 506 19.17 11.91 -1.02
CA ALA A 506 18.73 10.55 -0.74
C ALA A 506 17.35 10.28 -1.34
N GLY A 507 17.19 9.17 -2.07
CA GLY A 507 15.87 8.67 -2.47
C GLY A 507 15.27 7.75 -1.40
N VAL A 508 14.00 7.93 -1.03
CA VAL A 508 13.28 6.97 -0.18
C VAL A 508 11.94 6.66 -0.83
N GLY A 509 11.68 5.38 -1.10
CA GLY A 509 10.46 4.93 -1.77
C GLY A 509 9.68 3.96 -0.90
N TYR A 510 8.36 4.11 -0.87
CA TYR A 510 7.45 3.25 -0.11
C TYR A 510 6.52 2.48 -1.05
N SER A 511 6.33 1.18 -0.81
CA SER A 511 5.41 0.36 -1.60
C SER A 511 5.70 0.48 -3.11
N THR A 512 4.73 0.87 -3.95
CA THR A 512 4.93 1.18 -5.37
C THR A 512 6.05 2.20 -5.63
N GLY A 513 6.20 3.23 -4.78
CA GLY A 513 7.33 4.16 -4.86
C GLY A 513 8.67 3.49 -4.56
N GLY A 514 8.69 2.49 -3.68
CA GLY A 514 9.86 1.63 -3.44
C GLY A 514 10.20 0.77 -4.64
N VAL A 515 9.19 0.21 -5.32
CA VAL A 515 9.34 -0.52 -6.59
C VAL A 515 9.96 0.37 -7.66
N ILE A 516 9.37 1.55 -7.88
CA ILE A 516 9.86 2.52 -8.87
C ILE A 516 11.29 2.97 -8.54
N LEU A 517 11.59 3.27 -7.27
CA LEU A 517 12.95 3.67 -6.84
C LEU A 517 13.96 2.56 -7.11
N SER A 518 13.62 1.32 -6.75
CA SER A 518 14.48 0.14 -6.96
C SER A 518 14.77 -0.07 -8.44
N ASN A 519 13.74 0.06 -9.28
CA ASN A 519 13.88 -0.02 -10.73
C ASN A 519 14.72 1.13 -11.29
N PHE A 520 14.50 2.36 -10.81
CA PHE A 520 15.25 3.55 -11.22
C PHE A 520 16.75 3.39 -10.93
N VAL A 521 17.14 2.99 -9.72
CA VAL A 521 18.56 2.84 -9.36
C VAL A 521 19.21 1.67 -10.10
N ALA A 522 18.48 0.60 -10.37
CA ALA A 522 18.95 -0.54 -11.16
C ALA A 522 19.13 -0.18 -12.65
N ARG A 523 18.20 0.56 -13.24
CA ARG A 523 18.27 1.02 -14.64
C ARG A 523 19.35 2.06 -14.85
N SER A 524 19.43 3.03 -13.95
CA SER A 524 20.41 4.13 -14.05
C SER A 524 21.84 3.63 -13.85
N GLY A 525 22.02 2.60 -13.03
CA GLY A 525 23.32 1.98 -12.80
C GLY A 525 24.40 3.01 -12.48
N GLN A 526 25.47 3.07 -13.27
CA GLN A 526 26.56 4.05 -13.09
C GLN A 526 26.08 5.51 -13.21
N ASP A 527 25.12 5.84 -14.07
CA ASP A 527 24.59 7.20 -14.24
C ASP A 527 23.88 7.72 -12.98
N CYS A 528 23.52 6.82 -12.05
CA CYS A 528 22.99 7.19 -10.75
C CYS A 528 24.09 7.73 -9.81
N GLY A 529 25.29 7.15 -9.87
CA GLY A 529 26.35 7.30 -8.85
C GLY A 529 27.64 7.97 -9.31
N THR A 530 27.85 8.19 -10.61
CA THR A 530 29.02 8.94 -11.07
C THR A 530 28.82 10.43 -10.87
N THR A 531 29.58 11.04 -9.97
CA THR A 531 30.15 12.37 -10.24
C THR A 531 30.95 12.23 -11.53
N PRO A 532 30.81 13.12 -12.52
CA PRO A 532 31.66 13.03 -13.69
C PRO A 532 33.09 13.22 -13.22
N LEU A 533 33.91 12.18 -13.39
CA LEU A 533 35.34 12.34 -13.45
C LEU A 533 35.58 13.40 -14.52
N ILE A 534 36.11 14.56 -14.12
CA ILE A 534 36.75 15.49 -15.04
C ILE A 534 38.00 14.75 -15.54
N GLY A 535 37.79 13.85 -16.49
CA GLY A 535 38.82 13.42 -17.41
C GLY A 535 39.21 14.67 -18.17
N SER A 536 40.28 15.33 -17.71
CA SER A 536 40.94 16.41 -18.43
C SER A 536 41.46 15.84 -19.75
N PHE A 537 40.58 15.72 -20.75
CA PHE A 537 40.98 15.64 -22.14
C PHE A 537 41.55 17.02 -22.50
N LYS A 538 42.85 17.20 -22.24
CA LYS A 538 43.62 18.29 -22.83
C LYS A 538 43.66 18.07 -24.35
N PHE A 539 42.67 18.60 -25.06
CA PHE A 539 42.85 18.90 -26.47
C PHE A 539 43.77 20.12 -26.58
N ASN A 540 45.01 19.89 -26.98
CA ASN A 540 45.89 20.95 -27.47
C ASN A 540 45.34 21.44 -28.81
N ALA A 541 44.43 22.41 -28.80
CA ALA A 541 44.13 23.24 -29.97
C ALA A 541 43.55 24.60 -29.54
N THR A 542 44.11 25.66 -30.12
CA THR A 542 43.85 27.09 -29.93
C THR A 542 42.46 27.57 -30.43
N PRO A 543 41.98 28.77 -30.00
CA PRO A 543 40.56 29.21 -30.01
C PRO A 543 40.14 29.91 -31.34
N PRO A 544 38.85 30.26 -31.61
CA PRO A 544 37.75 30.49 -30.65
C PRO A 544 36.37 29.86 -30.94
N ALA A 545 35.54 29.85 -29.90
CA ALA A 545 34.07 29.80 -29.94
C ALA A 545 33.36 28.50 -30.37
N ILE A 546 33.58 27.41 -29.62
CA ILE A 546 32.52 26.40 -29.44
C ILE A 546 32.28 26.26 -27.94
N LEU A 547 31.17 26.84 -27.48
CA LEU A 547 30.64 26.71 -26.14
C LEU A 547 30.06 25.29 -26.02
N ILE A 548 30.93 24.29 -25.87
CA ILE A 548 30.52 22.92 -25.55
C ILE A 548 29.94 23.00 -24.13
N ILE A 549 28.61 23.00 -24.02
CA ILE A 549 27.94 22.66 -22.77
C ILE A 549 28.32 21.21 -22.49
N SER A 550 29.41 21.02 -21.74
CA SER A 550 29.71 19.74 -21.12
C SER A 550 28.50 19.39 -20.26
N TYR A 551 27.65 18.49 -20.75
CA TYR A 551 26.67 17.81 -19.91
C TYR A 551 27.46 16.96 -18.93
N VAL A 552 27.91 17.61 -17.86
CA VAL A 552 28.39 16.99 -16.63
C VAL A 552 27.20 16.13 -16.16
N ILE A 553 27.25 14.83 -16.46
CA ILE A 553 26.26 13.85 -16.00
C ILE A 553 26.44 13.78 -14.49
N LEU A 554 25.77 14.67 -13.78
CA LEU A 554 25.72 14.67 -12.33
C LEU A 554 24.94 13.44 -11.88
N SER A 555 25.55 12.65 -11.00
CA SER A 555 24.91 11.59 -10.24
C SER A 555 23.56 12.06 -9.69
N ALA A 556 22.51 11.31 -10.03
CA ALA A 556 21.13 11.65 -9.70
C ALA A 556 20.86 11.53 -8.19
N LEU A 557 21.31 10.46 -7.53
CA LEU A 557 21.16 10.23 -6.09
C LEU A 557 22.48 9.76 -5.48
N ASP A 558 22.73 10.08 -4.21
CA ASP A 558 23.91 9.56 -3.48
C ASP A 558 23.61 8.25 -2.74
N ALA A 559 22.34 8.06 -2.35
CA ALA A 559 21.87 6.88 -1.64
C ALA A 559 20.38 6.67 -1.91
N ALA A 560 19.92 5.42 -1.77
CA ALA A 560 18.52 5.10 -1.92
C ALA A 560 18.06 4.03 -0.91
N MET A 561 16.83 4.18 -0.41
CA MET A 561 16.18 3.15 0.41
C MET A 561 14.78 2.83 -0.11
N SER A 562 14.53 1.55 -0.38
CA SER A 562 13.22 1.02 -0.74
C SER A 562 12.59 0.34 0.47
N ILE A 563 11.37 0.72 0.83
CA ILE A 563 10.63 0.19 1.98
C ILE A 563 9.36 -0.49 1.47
N SER A 564 9.21 -1.78 1.75
CA SER A 564 8.11 -2.61 1.25
C SER A 564 7.95 -2.55 -0.28
N GLY A 565 9.03 -2.27 -1.01
CA GLY A 565 9.07 -2.47 -2.46
C GLY A 565 9.26 -3.95 -2.78
N GLY A 566 8.91 -4.38 -3.99
CA GLY A 566 9.37 -5.66 -4.55
C GLY A 566 10.57 -5.44 -5.48
N LEU A 567 11.47 -6.42 -5.61
CA LEU A 567 12.59 -6.39 -6.56
C LEU A 567 12.27 -7.10 -7.87
N ASP A 568 11.47 -8.17 -7.79
CA ASP A 568 10.90 -8.94 -8.90
C ASP A 568 9.39 -9.06 -8.72
N LEU A 569 8.67 -8.15 -9.35
CA LEU A 569 7.23 -8.00 -9.21
C LEU A 569 6.49 -9.11 -9.95
N ARG A 570 7.12 -9.83 -10.88
CA ARG A 570 6.45 -10.92 -11.60
C ARG A 570 5.91 -11.99 -10.64
N GLN A 571 6.59 -12.17 -9.50
CA GLN A 571 6.18 -13.06 -8.41
C GLN A 571 4.88 -12.63 -7.72
N GLN A 572 4.52 -11.35 -7.84
CA GLN A 572 3.28 -10.80 -7.29
C GLN A 572 2.03 -11.30 -8.02
N LEU A 573 2.15 -11.67 -9.31
CA LEU A 573 1.03 -12.17 -10.12
C LEU A 573 0.40 -13.45 -9.55
N ASN A 574 1.17 -14.23 -8.79
CA ASN A 574 0.74 -15.48 -8.18
C ASN A 574 0.50 -15.36 -6.68
N PHE A 575 0.54 -14.15 -6.09
CA PHE A 575 0.37 -13.96 -4.65
C PHE A 575 -1.12 -13.96 -4.25
N LYS A 576 -1.73 -15.15 -4.29
CA LYS A 576 -3.17 -15.39 -4.09
C LYS A 576 -3.75 -14.76 -2.83
N ARG A 577 -2.98 -14.72 -1.74
CA ARG A 577 -3.43 -14.14 -0.47
C ARG A 577 -3.67 -12.63 -0.59
N SER A 578 -2.72 -11.90 -1.17
CA SER A 578 -2.88 -10.47 -1.48
C SER A 578 -4.04 -10.27 -2.44
N MET A 579 -4.11 -11.06 -3.53
CA MET A 579 -5.19 -10.98 -4.53
C MET A 579 -6.59 -11.13 -3.94
N ARG A 580 -6.76 -11.98 -2.92
CA ARG A 580 -8.06 -12.22 -2.28
C ARG A 580 -8.42 -11.14 -1.27
N LEU A 581 -7.47 -10.74 -0.42
CA LEU A 581 -7.79 -9.93 0.77
C LEU A 581 -7.52 -8.44 0.57
N TRP A 582 -6.36 -8.11 -0.02
CA TRP A 582 -5.87 -6.73 -0.08
C TRP A 582 -6.09 -6.09 -1.43
N GLN A 583 -5.88 -6.83 -2.52
CA GLN A 583 -6.02 -6.29 -3.86
C GLN A 583 -7.43 -5.79 -4.19
N PRO A 584 -8.55 -6.37 -3.73
CA PRO A 584 -9.87 -5.81 -4.06
C PRO A 584 -10.03 -4.38 -3.54
N MET A 585 -9.54 -4.08 -2.34
CA MET A 585 -9.52 -2.72 -1.79
C MET A 585 -8.60 -1.79 -2.57
N LEU A 586 -7.39 -2.27 -2.88
CA LEU A 586 -6.40 -1.52 -3.64
C LEU A 586 -6.91 -1.18 -5.03
N THR A 587 -7.49 -2.17 -5.69
CA THR A 587 -8.11 -2.09 -7.02
C THR A 587 -9.23 -1.08 -7.00
N HIS A 588 -10.06 -1.09 -5.95
CA HIS A 588 -11.12 -0.10 -5.80
C HIS A 588 -10.55 1.33 -5.70
N SER A 589 -9.64 1.59 -4.75
CA SER A 589 -9.05 2.94 -4.58
C SER A 589 -8.32 3.38 -5.84
N TRP A 590 -7.47 2.52 -6.41
CA TRP A 590 -6.74 2.81 -7.65
C TRP A 590 -7.67 3.13 -8.82
N ARG A 591 -8.75 2.35 -8.97
CA ARG A 591 -9.74 2.57 -10.01
C ARG A 591 -10.49 3.88 -9.80
N GLU A 592 -11.04 4.15 -8.62
CA GLU A 592 -11.84 5.35 -8.39
C GLU A 592 -10.98 6.63 -8.41
N ASP A 593 -9.85 6.61 -7.69
CA ASP A 593 -9.03 7.80 -7.46
C ASP A 593 -8.20 8.17 -8.68
N VAL A 594 -7.74 7.16 -9.45
CA VAL A 594 -6.71 7.37 -10.47
C VAL A 594 -7.20 7.09 -11.87
N LEU A 595 -7.91 5.98 -12.09
CA LEU A 595 -8.32 5.59 -13.45
C LEU A 595 -9.62 6.25 -13.88
N ILE A 596 -10.67 6.16 -13.05
CA ILE A 596 -12.01 6.66 -13.34
C ILE A 596 -12.09 8.15 -13.06
N GLY A 597 -11.58 8.64 -11.92
CA GLY A 597 -11.77 10.02 -11.49
C GLY A 597 -11.37 11.06 -12.53
N LYS A 598 -10.12 11.50 -12.50
CA LYS A 598 -9.66 12.59 -13.40
C LYS A 598 -9.23 12.08 -14.78
N ASN A 599 -8.92 10.79 -14.88
CA ASN A 599 -8.27 10.23 -16.05
C ASN A 599 -9.16 9.31 -16.90
N ALA A 600 -10.46 9.16 -16.57
CA ALA A 600 -11.35 8.24 -17.30
C ALA A 600 -11.37 8.51 -18.79
N LYS A 601 -11.41 9.79 -19.18
CA LYS A 601 -11.40 10.20 -20.58
C LYS A 601 -10.19 9.62 -21.31
N TYR A 602 -9.01 9.69 -20.72
CA TYR A 602 -7.79 9.20 -21.34
C TYR A 602 -7.85 7.68 -21.60
N TYR A 603 -8.33 6.92 -20.62
CA TYR A 603 -8.49 5.48 -20.76
C TYR A 603 -9.62 5.10 -21.72
N ARG A 604 -10.76 5.79 -21.69
CA ARG A 604 -11.90 5.54 -22.58
C ARG A 604 -11.55 5.78 -24.05
N ASP A 605 -10.78 6.82 -24.33
CA ASP A 605 -10.44 7.19 -25.70
C ASP A 605 -9.36 6.26 -26.30
N ARG A 606 -8.54 5.60 -25.46
CA ARG A 606 -7.44 4.72 -25.89
C ARG A 606 -7.73 3.22 -25.79
N LEU A 607 -8.60 2.80 -24.87
CA LEU A 607 -8.98 1.40 -24.70
C LEU A 607 -10.21 1.06 -25.54
N THR A 608 -10.32 -0.18 -26.00
CA THR A 608 -11.58 -0.66 -26.56
C THR A 608 -12.64 -0.69 -25.46
N ARG A 609 -13.92 -0.56 -25.85
CA ARG A 609 -15.05 -0.61 -24.91
C ARG A 609 -15.01 -1.85 -24.00
N GLU A 610 -14.72 -3.02 -24.57
CA GLU A 610 -14.61 -4.27 -23.82
C GLU A 610 -13.49 -4.20 -22.77
N ARG A 611 -12.32 -3.68 -23.13
CA ARG A 611 -11.19 -3.52 -22.20
C ARG A 611 -11.47 -2.49 -21.12
N PHE A 612 -12.11 -1.39 -21.47
CA PHE A 612 -12.53 -0.37 -20.49
C PHE A 612 -13.54 -0.95 -19.50
N LEU A 613 -14.57 -1.68 -19.96
CA LEU A 613 -15.49 -2.40 -19.07
C LEU A 613 -14.79 -3.49 -18.24
N GLY A 614 -13.82 -4.19 -18.83
CA GLY A 614 -12.97 -5.15 -18.13
C GLY A 614 -12.17 -4.51 -16.98
N MET A 615 -11.58 -3.34 -17.22
CA MET A 615 -10.90 -2.54 -16.20
C MET A 615 -11.88 -2.13 -15.07
N LEU A 616 -13.09 -1.71 -15.42
CA LEU A 616 -14.10 -1.35 -14.43
C LEU A 616 -14.54 -2.54 -13.56
N ARG A 617 -14.61 -3.73 -14.16
CA ARG A 617 -15.01 -4.98 -13.50
C ARG A 617 -13.87 -5.70 -12.78
N ALA A 618 -12.63 -5.25 -12.95
CA ALA A 618 -11.46 -5.86 -12.34
C ALA A 618 -11.59 -5.86 -10.81
N THR A 619 -11.21 -7.00 -10.21
CA THR A 619 -11.20 -7.20 -8.74
C THR A 619 -9.80 -7.33 -8.18
N SER A 620 -8.78 -7.32 -9.03
CA SER A 620 -7.36 -7.38 -8.65
C SER A 620 -6.54 -6.33 -9.41
N LEU A 621 -5.38 -5.97 -8.87
CA LEU A 621 -4.49 -4.99 -9.52
C LEU A 621 -3.92 -5.56 -10.81
N SER A 622 -3.57 -6.85 -10.81
CA SER A 622 -3.12 -7.56 -12.00
C SER A 622 -4.17 -7.56 -13.12
N ASP A 623 -5.46 -7.64 -12.78
CA ASP A 623 -6.53 -7.55 -13.78
C ASP A 623 -6.64 -6.13 -14.34
N ILE A 624 -6.57 -5.09 -13.50
CA ILE A 624 -6.49 -3.70 -13.97
C ILE A 624 -5.29 -3.52 -14.89
N ASP A 625 -4.13 -4.02 -14.50
CA ASP A 625 -2.91 -3.88 -15.28
C ASP A 625 -3.06 -4.56 -16.64
N ALA A 626 -3.63 -5.77 -16.68
CA ALA A 626 -3.86 -6.51 -17.92
C ALA A 626 -4.88 -5.83 -18.83
N GLN A 627 -5.97 -5.28 -18.27
CA GLN A 627 -7.05 -4.69 -19.06
C GLN A 627 -6.71 -3.26 -19.51
N ALA A 628 -6.04 -2.49 -18.66
CA ALA A 628 -5.75 -1.08 -18.88
C ALA A 628 -4.26 -0.83 -19.13
N ILE A 629 -3.40 -1.00 -18.12
CA ILE A 629 -2.02 -0.49 -18.17
C ILE A 629 -1.18 -1.10 -19.29
N VAL A 630 -1.27 -2.41 -19.49
CA VAL A 630 -0.54 -3.16 -20.54
C VAL A 630 -0.93 -2.64 -21.92
N THR A 631 -2.22 -2.62 -22.22
CA THR A 631 -2.74 -2.15 -23.52
C THR A 631 -2.47 -0.67 -23.73
N TYR A 632 -2.70 0.15 -22.70
CA TYR A 632 -2.58 1.60 -22.75
C TYR A 632 -1.14 2.05 -23.02
N ASN A 633 -0.15 1.39 -22.40
CA ASN A 633 1.27 1.74 -22.56
C ASN A 633 2.00 0.83 -23.57
N SER A 634 1.26 0.03 -24.34
CA SER A 634 1.82 -0.83 -25.39
C SER A 634 2.85 -1.84 -24.90
N PHE A 635 2.66 -2.40 -23.70
CA PHE A 635 3.45 -3.54 -23.23
C PHE A 635 2.97 -4.83 -23.93
N ASP A 636 3.90 -5.70 -24.33
CA ASP A 636 3.59 -6.99 -24.97
C ASP A 636 2.55 -7.84 -24.22
N ASN A 637 2.68 -7.92 -22.90
CA ASN A 637 1.76 -8.64 -22.02
C ASN A 637 2.02 -8.25 -20.56
N LEU A 638 1.21 -8.81 -19.65
CA LEU A 638 1.31 -8.56 -18.21
C LEU A 638 2.69 -8.93 -17.62
N LEU A 639 3.27 -10.05 -18.06
CA LEU A 639 4.58 -10.48 -17.59
C LEU A 639 5.69 -9.52 -18.04
N HIS A 640 5.62 -9.01 -19.27
CA HIS A 640 6.52 -7.98 -19.77
C HIS A 640 6.40 -6.69 -18.94
N TYR A 641 5.20 -6.20 -18.67
CA TYR A 641 4.99 -5.02 -17.82
C TYR A 641 5.60 -5.21 -16.41
N TYR A 642 5.35 -6.34 -15.78
CA TYR A 642 5.87 -6.63 -14.43
C TYR A 642 7.39 -6.86 -14.44
N SER A 643 7.96 -7.40 -15.52
CA SER A 643 9.41 -7.45 -15.76
C SER A 643 9.99 -6.03 -15.86
N GLU A 644 9.32 -5.14 -16.60
CA GLU A 644 9.74 -3.76 -16.76
C GLU A 644 9.64 -2.97 -15.45
N MET A 645 8.66 -3.26 -14.62
CA MET A 645 8.51 -2.71 -13.28
C MET A 645 9.57 -3.19 -12.28
N SER A 646 10.20 -4.35 -12.54
CA SER A 646 11.11 -5.01 -11.61
C SER A 646 12.54 -4.48 -11.69
N ALA A 647 13.17 -4.27 -10.54
CA ALA A 647 14.61 -3.99 -10.46
C ALA A 647 15.46 -5.16 -10.98
N MET A 648 14.99 -6.41 -10.84
CA MET A 648 15.64 -7.58 -11.43
C MET A 648 15.54 -7.63 -12.96
N GLY A 649 14.44 -7.09 -13.52
CA GLY A 649 14.22 -6.97 -14.96
C GLY A 649 14.38 -8.29 -15.72
N ASP A 650 15.36 -8.30 -16.62
CA ASP A 650 15.59 -9.31 -17.67
C ASP A 650 16.10 -10.67 -17.18
N ARG A 651 16.20 -10.84 -15.85
CA ARG A 651 16.56 -12.11 -15.21
C ARG A 651 15.41 -13.10 -15.36
N GLU A 652 15.68 -14.37 -15.66
CA GLU A 652 14.67 -15.43 -15.54
C GLU A 652 14.20 -15.54 -14.07
N PRO A 653 12.89 -15.50 -13.78
CA PRO A 653 12.40 -15.62 -12.42
C PRO A 653 12.83 -16.94 -11.78
N GLU A 654 13.41 -16.89 -10.57
CA GLU A 654 13.89 -18.09 -9.87
C GLU A 654 12.75 -19.01 -9.44
N PHE A 655 11.63 -18.42 -9.03
CA PHE A 655 10.44 -19.16 -8.69
C PHE A 655 9.60 -19.33 -9.95
N GLU A 656 9.31 -20.59 -10.30
CA GLU A 656 8.50 -20.94 -11.47
C GLU A 656 7.16 -20.18 -11.46
N LEU A 657 6.97 -19.31 -12.44
CA LEU A 657 5.71 -18.59 -12.60
C LEU A 657 4.68 -19.40 -13.39
N LEU A 658 5.13 -20.28 -14.31
CA LEU A 658 4.31 -20.97 -15.31
C LEU A 658 4.81 -22.40 -15.66
N GLY A 659 5.32 -23.13 -14.67
CA GLY A 659 5.87 -24.48 -14.85
C GLY A 659 7.34 -24.49 -15.30
N PRO A 660 7.92 -25.68 -15.51
CA PRO A 660 9.34 -25.84 -15.81
C PRO A 660 9.68 -25.17 -17.14
N SER A 661 10.55 -24.16 -17.10
CA SER A 661 11.07 -23.47 -18.27
C SER A 661 12.35 -24.15 -18.76
N ASP A 662 12.37 -24.59 -20.02
CA ASP A 662 13.55 -25.19 -20.69
C ASP A 662 14.62 -24.14 -21.09
N SER A 663 14.51 -22.90 -20.60
CA SER A 663 15.38 -21.76 -20.94
C SER A 663 16.79 -21.90 -20.36
N LYS A 664 17.71 -22.48 -21.12
CA LYS A 664 19.17 -22.51 -20.83
C LYS A 664 19.89 -21.24 -21.29
N SER A 665 19.41 -20.04 -20.93
CA SER A 665 20.12 -18.80 -21.30
C SER A 665 21.21 -18.48 -20.27
N PRO A 666 22.49 -18.35 -20.66
CA PRO A 666 23.54 -17.86 -19.78
C PRO A 666 23.47 -16.32 -19.77
N ARG A 667 22.52 -15.75 -19.02
CA ARG A 667 22.44 -14.30 -18.78
C ARG A 667 23.13 -13.94 -17.47
N ASN A 668 23.56 -12.69 -17.36
CA ASN A 668 24.05 -12.06 -16.14
C ASN A 668 23.20 -12.54 -14.94
N LYS A 669 23.80 -13.27 -13.99
CA LYS A 669 23.06 -14.05 -12.97
C LYS A 669 22.01 -13.24 -12.19
N TRP A 670 22.20 -11.92 -12.11
CA TRP A 670 21.40 -11.02 -11.28
C TRP A 670 20.54 -10.02 -12.08
N GLY A 671 20.57 -10.02 -13.41
CA GLY A 671 19.81 -9.07 -14.22
C GLY A 671 20.20 -7.60 -13.98
N ARG A 672 19.23 -6.68 -14.07
CA ARG A 672 19.48 -5.22 -13.96
C ARG A 672 19.90 -4.79 -12.55
N ILE A 673 19.53 -5.53 -11.51
CA ILE A 673 19.82 -5.14 -10.12
C ILE A 673 21.33 -5.12 -9.82
N GLY A 674 22.11 -5.93 -10.56
CA GLY A 674 23.57 -5.92 -10.46
C GLY A 674 24.22 -4.61 -10.97
N ASN A 675 23.48 -3.71 -11.60
CA ASN A 675 24.02 -2.44 -12.08
C ASN A 675 24.05 -1.36 -10.99
N ILE A 676 23.42 -1.58 -9.84
CA ILE A 676 23.34 -0.58 -8.76
C ILE A 676 24.74 -0.09 -8.38
N SER A 677 24.94 1.23 -8.47
CA SER A 677 26.24 1.88 -8.28
C SER A 677 26.33 2.80 -7.05
N ILE A 678 25.23 2.94 -6.31
CA ILE A 678 25.13 3.73 -5.06
C ILE A 678 24.72 2.82 -3.90
N PRO A 679 25.02 3.19 -2.64
CA PRO A 679 24.46 2.51 -1.48
C PRO A 679 22.93 2.43 -1.57
N PHE A 680 22.43 1.20 -1.67
CA PHE A 680 21.01 0.91 -1.80
C PHE A 680 20.56 -0.05 -0.71
N ALA A 681 19.68 0.41 0.18
CA ALA A 681 19.07 -0.40 1.21
C ALA A 681 17.65 -0.82 0.80
N PHE A 682 17.31 -2.08 1.03
CA PHE A 682 15.99 -2.64 0.78
C PHE A 682 15.43 -3.21 2.08
N LEU A 683 14.34 -2.62 2.59
CA LEU A 683 13.65 -3.04 3.80
C LEU A 683 12.33 -3.74 3.44
N MET A 684 12.15 -4.97 3.93
CA MET A 684 10.95 -5.75 3.71
C MET A 684 10.61 -6.61 4.93
N ALA A 685 9.32 -6.78 5.21
CA ALA A 685 8.84 -7.75 6.18
C ALA A 685 8.49 -9.06 5.47
N LEU A 686 8.91 -10.20 6.04
CA LEU A 686 8.61 -11.52 5.49
C LEU A 686 7.12 -11.88 5.61
N ASP A 687 6.39 -11.25 6.53
CA ASP A 687 4.95 -11.40 6.72
C ASP A 687 4.10 -10.39 5.93
N ASP A 688 4.72 -9.58 5.05
CA ASP A 688 4.05 -8.57 4.24
C ASP A 688 2.87 -9.19 3.45
N PRO A 689 1.62 -8.77 3.73
CA PRO A 689 0.46 -9.43 3.16
C PRO A 689 0.08 -8.87 1.78
N ILE A 690 0.77 -7.83 1.32
CA ILE A 690 0.52 -7.18 0.03
C ILE A 690 1.59 -7.55 -0.95
N VAL A 691 2.87 -7.40 -0.62
CA VAL A 691 4.02 -7.73 -1.46
C VAL A 691 4.72 -8.95 -0.86
N GLY A 692 4.55 -10.12 -1.47
CA GLY A 692 5.06 -11.38 -0.91
C GLY A 692 6.58 -11.48 -0.96
N TRP A 693 7.21 -12.19 0.00
CA TRP A 693 8.66 -12.34 0.11
C TRP A 693 9.35 -12.86 -1.16
N ARG A 694 8.64 -13.63 -2.00
CA ARG A 694 9.15 -14.07 -3.32
C ARG A 694 9.50 -12.93 -4.25
N THR A 695 8.95 -11.74 -4.03
CA THR A 695 9.32 -10.54 -4.81
C THR A 695 10.75 -10.07 -4.52
N LEU A 696 11.48 -10.67 -3.58
CA LEU A 696 12.94 -10.59 -3.53
C LEU A 696 13.60 -11.21 -4.77
N GLY A 697 12.90 -12.12 -5.46
CA GLY A 697 13.30 -12.75 -6.71
C GLY A 697 14.40 -13.81 -6.59
N THR A 698 14.82 -14.15 -5.37
CA THR A 698 15.89 -15.11 -5.10
C THR A 698 15.85 -15.66 -3.68
N THR A 699 16.31 -16.90 -3.49
CA THR A 699 16.62 -17.47 -2.17
C THR A 699 18.08 -17.26 -1.77
N ASP A 700 18.98 -17.03 -2.73
CA ASP A 700 20.38 -16.68 -2.49
C ASP A 700 20.52 -15.18 -2.17
N LEU A 701 20.19 -14.82 -0.93
CA LEU A 701 20.23 -13.44 -0.44
C LEU A 701 21.66 -12.89 -0.39
N GLN A 702 22.65 -13.73 -0.06
CA GLN A 702 24.04 -13.30 0.02
C GLN A 702 24.63 -13.06 -1.39
N GLY A 703 24.30 -13.92 -2.36
CA GLY A 703 24.65 -13.69 -3.76
C GLY A 703 24.04 -12.40 -4.31
N LEU A 704 22.81 -12.07 -3.92
CA LEU A 704 22.15 -10.83 -4.33
C LEU A 704 22.88 -9.59 -3.80
N VAL A 705 23.22 -9.53 -2.51
CA VAL A 705 23.94 -8.36 -1.95
C VAL A 705 25.37 -8.25 -2.48
N ASN A 706 25.99 -9.38 -2.84
CA ASN A 706 27.30 -9.44 -3.47
C ASN A 706 27.26 -9.18 -4.98
N SER A 707 26.08 -9.01 -5.58
CA SER A 707 25.95 -8.77 -7.01
C SER A 707 26.49 -7.39 -7.40
N GLY A 708 27.01 -7.29 -8.63
CA GLY A 708 27.44 -6.00 -9.17
C GLY A 708 28.61 -5.38 -8.41
N SER A 709 28.43 -4.11 -8.03
CA SER A 709 29.40 -3.36 -7.22
C SER A 709 29.38 -3.71 -5.72
N GLY A 710 28.49 -4.61 -5.31
CA GLY A 710 28.29 -4.99 -3.92
C GLY A 710 27.75 -3.84 -3.07
N LYS A 711 26.92 -2.95 -3.62
CA LYS A 711 26.38 -1.79 -2.88
C LYS A 711 24.94 -1.97 -2.38
N ILE A 712 24.43 -3.21 -2.45
CA ILE A 712 23.08 -3.57 -2.04
C ILE A 712 23.12 -4.07 -0.59
N MET A 713 22.16 -3.64 0.21
CA MET A 713 21.89 -4.12 1.56
C MET A 713 20.43 -4.57 1.64
N LEU A 714 20.17 -5.73 2.24
CA LEU A 714 18.82 -6.22 2.51
C LEU A 714 18.59 -6.24 4.01
N LEU A 715 17.54 -5.56 4.45
CA LEU A 715 17.05 -5.59 5.82
C LEU A 715 15.70 -6.32 5.81
N LEU A 716 15.72 -7.60 6.17
CA LEU A 716 14.55 -8.44 6.23
C LEU A 716 14.10 -8.59 7.68
N THR A 717 12.87 -8.18 7.99
CA THR A 717 12.28 -8.39 9.30
C THR A 717 11.34 -9.59 9.25
N LYS A 718 11.31 -10.40 10.32
CA LYS A 718 10.36 -11.52 10.43
C LYS A 718 8.92 -11.04 10.33
N ALA A 719 8.63 -9.92 10.99
CA ALA A 719 7.32 -9.30 11.03
C ALA A 719 7.43 -7.79 10.74
N GLY A 720 6.34 -7.20 10.27
CA GLY A 720 6.28 -5.77 9.99
C GLY A 720 5.06 -5.34 9.17
N GLY A 721 4.50 -6.26 8.37
CA GLY A 721 3.42 -5.94 7.44
C GLY A 721 3.89 -5.10 6.24
N HIS A 722 2.94 -4.40 5.61
CA HIS A 722 3.15 -3.54 4.44
C HIS A 722 2.88 -2.06 4.76
N VAL A 723 3.50 -1.17 4.00
CA VAL A 723 3.17 0.27 3.99
C VAL A 723 2.11 0.55 2.92
N LEU A 724 0.90 1.01 3.26
CA LEU A 724 -0.11 1.37 2.26
C LEU A 724 -0.98 2.57 2.67
N TYR A 725 -1.54 3.24 1.66
CA TYR A 725 -2.57 4.26 1.69
C TYR A 725 -3.80 3.87 0.81
N THR A 726 -5.02 4.20 1.23
CA THR A 726 -6.27 4.12 0.41
C THR A 726 -7.14 5.34 0.70
N HIS A 727 -7.78 5.91 -0.33
CA HIS A 727 -8.58 7.14 -0.22
C HIS A 727 -10.04 6.80 0.09
N ALA A 728 -10.46 7.10 1.31
CA ALA A 728 -11.83 7.30 1.82
C ALA A 728 -11.67 7.40 3.34
N ASN A 729 -12.40 8.32 3.97
CA ASN A 729 -12.33 8.61 5.42
C ASN A 729 -12.11 7.34 6.27
N SER A 730 -10.84 7.04 6.63
CA SER A 730 -10.32 6.38 7.84
C SER A 730 -8.99 5.62 7.62
N HIS A 731 -7.87 6.30 7.97
CA HIS A 731 -6.57 5.95 8.65
C HIS A 731 -5.67 4.77 8.18
N ARG A 732 -4.29 4.80 8.30
CA ARG A 732 -3.24 4.15 7.41
C ARG A 732 -2.07 3.27 8.06
N LYS A 733 -1.33 2.37 7.34
CA LYS A 733 -0.55 1.12 7.81
C LYS A 733 1.00 1.19 7.98
N GLY A 734 1.70 0.40 8.84
CA GLY A 734 3.20 0.34 8.92
C GLY A 734 3.86 -0.65 9.93
N TRP A 735 5.15 -0.45 10.33
CA TRP A 735 5.87 -1.21 11.39
C TRP A 735 5.57 -0.63 12.80
N PRO A 736 4.57 -1.16 13.54
CA PRO A 736 4.09 -0.55 14.78
C PRO A 736 5.08 -0.72 15.94
N LEU A 737 5.16 0.30 16.80
CA LEU A 737 5.97 0.30 18.02
C LEU A 737 5.11 0.45 19.28
N GLY A 738 5.59 -0.15 20.37
CA GLY A 738 5.03 -0.06 21.71
C GLY A 738 3.66 -0.71 21.86
N ASN A 739 3.05 -0.52 23.03
CA ASN A 739 1.68 -0.98 23.32
C ASN A 739 0.61 -0.06 22.71
N ASN A 740 0.99 1.15 22.28
CA ASN A 740 0.10 2.07 21.60
C ASN A 740 0.74 2.51 20.27
N PRO A 741 0.44 1.83 19.15
CA PRO A 741 1.01 2.15 17.85
C PRO A 741 0.71 3.58 17.40
N ALA A 742 -0.43 4.16 17.80
CA ALA A 742 -0.80 5.54 17.47
C ALA A 742 0.22 6.57 17.97
N LYS A 743 0.91 6.28 19.07
CA LYS A 743 1.92 7.18 19.65
C LYS A 743 3.17 7.30 18.77
N TYR A 744 3.56 6.19 18.14
CA TYR A 744 4.82 6.11 17.39
C TYR A 744 4.62 6.16 15.88
N ALA A 745 3.38 6.03 15.40
CA ALA A 745 3.04 6.15 13.99
C ALA A 745 3.92 5.25 13.09
N TRP A 746 4.77 5.85 12.25
CA TRP A 746 5.70 5.16 11.33
C TRP A 746 7.17 5.31 11.71
N GLU A 747 7.42 5.64 12.98
CA GLU A 747 8.74 6.00 13.49
C GLU A 747 9.84 5.02 13.10
N TRP A 748 9.60 3.72 13.28
CA TRP A 748 10.66 2.73 13.13
C TRP A 748 11.25 2.71 11.71
N MET A 749 10.40 2.57 10.69
CA MET A 749 10.86 2.47 9.30
C MET A 749 11.43 3.80 8.78
N ASN A 750 10.85 4.93 9.23
CA ASN A 750 11.34 6.25 8.87
C ASN A 750 12.67 6.57 9.57
N ASN A 751 12.89 6.09 10.79
CA ASN A 751 14.18 6.18 11.47
C ASN A 751 15.21 5.23 10.86
N ALA A 752 14.80 4.03 10.44
CA ALA A 752 15.67 3.12 9.68
C ALA A 752 16.22 3.80 8.41
N ALA A 753 15.34 4.49 7.66
CA ALA A 753 15.74 5.27 6.49
C ALA A 753 16.68 6.43 6.83
N ARG A 754 16.34 7.25 7.82
CA ARG A 754 17.23 8.34 8.26
C ARG A 754 18.60 7.81 8.67
N ASP A 755 18.63 6.82 9.55
CA ASP A 755 19.87 6.33 10.12
C ASP A 755 20.78 5.69 9.07
N PHE A 756 20.18 5.00 8.09
CA PHE A 756 20.89 4.54 6.91
C PHE A 756 21.52 5.72 6.14
N ILE A 757 20.74 6.76 5.84
CA ILE A 757 21.22 7.92 5.08
C ILE A 757 22.31 8.70 5.85
N ILE A 758 22.17 8.86 7.16
CA ILE A 758 23.20 9.46 8.02
C ILE A 758 24.46 8.60 8.00
N ALA A 759 24.34 7.28 8.08
CA ALA A 759 25.47 6.38 8.01
C ALA A 759 26.19 6.45 6.65
N VAL A 760 25.47 6.64 5.55
CA VAL A 760 26.05 6.92 4.23
C VAL A 760 26.81 8.25 4.20
N ASP A 761 26.24 9.32 4.74
CA ASP A 761 26.91 10.63 4.83
C ASP A 761 28.22 10.52 5.63
N ILE A 762 28.19 9.86 6.79
CA ILE A 762 29.38 9.63 7.63
C ILE A 762 30.43 8.81 6.88
N ALA A 763 30.04 7.66 6.32
CA ALA A 763 30.98 6.78 5.61
C ALA A 763 31.61 7.46 4.38
N THR A 764 30.84 8.30 3.67
CA THR A 764 31.34 9.05 2.52
C THR A 764 32.38 10.10 2.93
N ARG A 765 32.17 10.76 4.08
CA ARG A 765 33.15 11.69 4.67
C ARG A 765 34.43 10.96 5.09
N GLU A 766 34.30 9.83 5.80
CA GLU A 766 35.43 9.02 6.25
C GLU A 766 36.28 8.48 5.11
N ALA A 767 35.63 8.14 3.98
CA ALA A 767 36.32 7.63 2.79
C ALA A 767 37.09 8.72 2.01
N GLY A 768 37.06 9.98 2.43
CA GLY A 768 37.82 11.06 1.76
C GLY A 768 37.33 11.40 0.35
N TYR A 769 36.09 11.02 0.02
CA TYR A 769 35.44 11.42 -1.24
C TYR A 769 35.14 12.93 -1.32
N GLU A 770 35.57 13.72 -0.33
CA GLU A 770 35.52 15.19 -0.32
C GLU A 770 36.46 15.86 -1.34
N SER A 771 37.29 15.10 -2.08
CA SER A 771 38.30 15.63 -3.01
C SER A 771 37.95 15.57 -4.51
N LEU A 772 36.69 15.29 -4.87
CA LEU A 772 36.21 15.31 -6.27
C LEU A 772 35.31 16.51 -6.58
#